data_AF-A0A522E023-F1
#
_entry.id   AF-A0A522E023-F1
#
_cell.length_a   1.000
_cell.length_b   1.000
_cell.length_c   1.000
_cell.angle_alpha   90.00
_cell.angle_beta   90.00
_cell.angle_gamma   90.00
#
_symmetry.space_group_name_H-M   'P 1'
#
loop_
_entity.id
_entity.type
_entity.pdbx_description
1 polymer ?
#
loop_
_entity_poly.entity_id
_entity_poly.type
_entity_poly.pdbx_seq_one_letter_code
_entity_poly.pdbx_strand_id
1 'polypeptide(L)'
;MSIPFASQHTPSFPALLQQLGASVLVSTYQAGQLIILRAEGEVLNTHFCEQEKPMGLAAHRERLAVGTAYQLWEYANLPAVADKFTDPVIHDACYLPRTVHITGDIDIHELAYADDGELWLVNTRMSCLCTLDSAYSVVPRWRPPFVSAYDLSDRCHLNGMALKDGRPAFVTCLGKTDNAADWRANKASGGLLMQVPDGRIVIEGLSMPHSPRWHQNKLWYLESGAGQLCTADPETGKKTLIAQLPGFTRGLDFCGRYAFIGLSQVRETAVFSGLPLTAQAGERHCGVWAVDIDSGQVIGCVAFTGSVQEVFAIQVLPHRFPVLLDIDDPLVRSSYSLPDAALAEIAAPDPVTAAFEQATQQHREGNLDAAIDAYRKLLAQAPAHIAARYQLGLALTEQQRWQEATDALLSVIAEQPGHAEAHNSLGLCFAARENWPQALSHYEQALAADRQYAVAHVNRAMILLKLGRLTEGWEEYEWRWQTPALTPFECPQPRWQGEAINDKVLLVHTEQGAGDAIQFARFLPHAAKHCKKLVLVCAESLRPLLASVEGVAETRVPDAALLDSFDYICPLMSLPRILGITLDKLALTSPYLHIPGYISVPEFTGDKRLRVGFRWAMDDSDLQSPCPLEHWLPLFTLPGIVFYSLQTPVSPAESELLMTHGVINLEPELGDYARNAALIDQLDLVISVDTPVAHLAGALGKPVWVLLGPHADWRWLLDRDDSPWYPSMRLFRQKSPEDRQAIIDRVRLELSGTSSQSL
;
A
#
# COMPACT_ATOMS: atom_id res chain seq x y z
N MET A 1 2.00 -20.91 1.86
CA MET A 1 2.21 -19.45 1.71
C MET A 1 3.15 -18.99 2.81
N SER A 2 4.18 -18.23 2.47
CA SER A 2 5.11 -17.63 3.44
C SER A 2 4.37 -16.61 4.31
N ILE A 3 4.76 -16.51 5.57
CA ILE A 3 4.28 -15.46 6.47
C ILE A 3 4.74 -14.13 5.85
N PRO A 4 3.88 -13.10 5.71
CA PRO A 4 4.30 -11.82 5.17
C PRO A 4 5.47 -11.24 5.97
N PHE A 5 6.39 -10.58 5.28
CA PHE A 5 7.51 -9.90 5.94
C PHE A 5 6.97 -8.74 6.79
N ALA A 6 7.39 -8.67 8.05
CA ALA A 6 6.99 -7.61 8.96
C ALA A 6 8.13 -7.28 9.93
N SER A 7 8.00 -6.17 10.64
CA SER A 7 8.98 -5.72 11.62
C SER A 7 8.32 -4.98 12.78
N GLN A 8 8.92 -5.04 13.95
CA GLN A 8 8.59 -4.23 15.12
C GLN A 8 9.83 -3.44 15.53
N HIS A 9 9.68 -2.19 15.96
CA HIS A 9 10.83 -1.35 16.32
C HIS A 9 10.59 -0.59 17.62
N THR A 10 11.67 -0.17 18.27
CA THR A 10 11.58 0.81 19.35
C THR A 10 11.29 2.20 18.77
N PRO A 11 10.59 3.09 19.50
CA PRO A 11 10.38 4.47 19.05
C PRO A 11 11.70 5.26 18.84
N SER A 12 12.75 4.90 19.59
CA SER A 12 14.06 5.54 19.48
C SER A 12 14.80 5.25 18.18
N PHE A 13 14.46 4.17 17.46
CA PHE A 13 15.19 3.78 16.24
C PHE A 13 14.92 4.72 15.05
N PRO A 14 13.67 5.02 14.63
CA PRO A 14 13.42 5.99 13.57
C PRO A 14 13.91 7.40 13.95
N ALA A 15 13.77 7.83 15.20
CA ALA A 15 14.30 9.10 15.68
C ALA A 15 15.83 9.20 15.54
N LEU A 16 16.55 8.10 15.82
CA LEU A 16 18.00 8.02 15.62
C LEU A 16 18.36 8.16 14.13
N LEU A 17 17.68 7.45 13.24
CA LEU A 17 17.92 7.55 11.79
C LEU A 17 17.67 8.97 11.27
N GLN A 18 16.59 9.62 11.72
CA GLN A 18 16.27 10.99 11.36
C GLN A 18 17.33 11.99 11.85
N GLN A 19 17.80 11.82 13.09
CA GLN A 19 18.88 12.63 13.66
C GLN A 19 20.18 12.48 12.87
N LEU A 20 20.50 11.25 12.45
CA LEU A 20 21.70 10.96 11.69
C LEU A 20 21.59 11.36 10.21
N GLY A 21 20.38 11.60 9.71
CA GLY A 21 20.14 11.80 8.29
C GLY A 21 20.47 10.55 7.46
N ALA A 22 20.25 9.36 8.03
CA ALA A 22 20.73 8.09 7.50
C ALA A 22 19.62 7.04 7.44
N SER A 23 19.89 5.98 6.68
CA SER A 23 19.07 4.77 6.57
C SER A 23 19.97 3.55 6.66
N VAL A 24 19.38 2.38 6.87
CA VAL A 24 20.14 1.12 7.03
C VAL A 24 19.66 0.10 6.02
N LEU A 25 20.60 -0.39 5.23
CA LEU A 25 20.42 -1.48 4.28
C LEU A 25 20.78 -2.81 4.95
N VAL A 26 19.93 -3.82 4.75
CA VAL A 26 20.07 -5.15 5.36
C VAL A 26 19.89 -6.22 4.29
N SER A 27 20.85 -7.13 4.14
CA SER A 27 20.71 -8.26 3.22
C SER A 27 20.26 -9.52 3.95
N THR A 28 19.39 -10.30 3.30
CA THR A 28 18.83 -11.54 3.86
C THR A 28 18.85 -12.65 2.82
N TYR A 29 19.93 -13.44 2.81
CA TYR A 29 20.18 -14.39 1.73
C TYR A 29 19.14 -15.53 1.64
N GLN A 30 18.59 -16.01 2.76
CA GLN A 30 17.56 -17.07 2.75
C GLN A 30 16.17 -16.55 2.36
N ALA A 31 15.85 -15.33 2.79
CA ALA A 31 14.55 -14.72 2.49
C ALA A 31 14.53 -14.09 1.09
N GLY A 32 15.68 -13.90 0.46
CA GLY A 32 15.78 -13.29 -0.86
C GLY A 32 15.39 -11.81 -0.84
N GLN A 33 15.69 -11.11 0.25
CA GLN A 33 15.31 -9.70 0.42
C GLN A 33 16.51 -8.83 0.75
N LEU A 34 16.57 -7.68 0.11
CA LEU A 34 17.34 -6.53 0.51
C LEU A 34 16.38 -5.54 1.16
N ILE A 35 16.59 -5.20 2.43
CA ILE A 35 15.66 -4.42 3.25
C ILE A 35 16.25 -3.04 3.48
N ILE A 36 15.47 -2.00 3.22
CA ILE A 36 15.82 -0.60 3.50
C ILE A 36 15.01 -0.14 4.72
N LEU A 37 15.71 0.17 5.81
CA LEU A 37 15.14 0.76 7.02
C LEU A 37 15.28 2.28 6.95
N ARG A 38 14.17 3.00 6.84
CA ARG A 38 14.13 4.46 6.68
C ARG A 38 13.05 5.08 7.57
N ALA A 39 13.33 6.25 8.14
CA ALA A 39 12.40 6.92 9.04
C ALA A 39 11.36 7.72 8.24
N GLU A 40 10.08 7.57 8.62
CA GLU A 40 8.95 8.28 8.03
C GLU A 40 8.19 9.00 9.16
N GLY A 41 8.70 10.15 9.58
CA GLY A 41 8.28 10.78 10.83
C GLY A 41 8.62 9.90 12.05
N GLU A 42 7.61 9.57 12.85
CA GLU A 42 7.76 8.75 14.08
C GLU A 42 7.70 7.24 13.81
N VAL A 43 7.36 6.81 12.60
CA VAL A 43 7.30 5.39 12.22
C VAL A 43 8.50 4.98 11.39
N LEU A 44 8.82 3.68 11.42
CA LEU A 44 9.86 3.11 10.58
C LEU A 44 9.25 2.49 9.32
N ASN A 45 9.60 3.04 8.17
CA ASN A 45 9.33 2.41 6.88
C ASN A 45 10.36 1.29 6.66
N THR A 46 9.87 0.05 6.57
CA THR A 46 10.68 -1.15 6.32
C THR A 46 10.38 -1.63 4.92
N HIS A 47 11.18 -1.19 3.96
CA HIS A 47 10.96 -1.46 2.55
C HIS A 47 11.72 -2.72 2.11
N PHE A 48 11.01 -3.69 1.55
CA PHE A 48 11.57 -4.97 1.11
C PHE A 48 11.74 -4.97 -0.41
N CYS A 49 12.98 -5.15 -0.88
CA CYS A 49 13.32 -5.31 -2.29
C CYS A 49 13.70 -6.77 -2.55
N GLU A 50 13.02 -7.42 -3.48
CA GLU A 50 13.36 -8.80 -3.85
C GLU A 50 14.71 -8.83 -4.56
N GLN A 51 15.59 -9.72 -4.11
CA GLN A 51 16.90 -9.94 -4.72
C GLN A 51 17.28 -11.41 -4.51
N GLU A 52 17.87 -12.05 -5.52
CA GLU A 52 18.27 -13.46 -5.38
C GLU A 52 19.46 -13.60 -4.42
N LYS A 53 19.23 -14.15 -3.23
CA LYS A 53 20.26 -14.47 -2.22
C LYS A 53 21.24 -13.30 -1.98
N PRO A 54 20.78 -12.10 -1.56
CA PRO A 54 21.65 -10.96 -1.30
C PRO A 54 22.54 -11.25 -0.08
N MET A 55 23.82 -10.94 -0.20
CA MET A 55 24.87 -11.27 0.77
C MET A 55 25.69 -10.02 1.12
N GLY A 56 26.98 -9.96 0.77
CA GLY A 56 27.83 -8.80 1.08
C GLY A 56 27.28 -7.49 0.49
N LEU A 57 27.45 -6.41 1.25
CA LEU A 57 27.05 -5.05 0.88
C LEU A 57 28.25 -4.10 1.01
N ALA A 58 28.35 -3.11 0.12
CA ALA A 58 29.31 -2.01 0.28
C ALA A 58 28.74 -0.73 -0.33
N ALA A 59 28.83 0.39 0.39
CA ALA A 59 28.54 1.71 -0.16
C ALA A 59 29.78 2.60 -0.14
N HIS A 60 29.96 3.42 -1.17
CA HIS A 60 31.01 4.44 -1.23
C HIS A 60 30.58 5.59 -2.13
N ARG A 61 30.44 6.78 -1.53
CA ARG A 61 29.91 7.98 -2.21
C ARG A 61 28.54 7.67 -2.83
N GLU A 62 28.40 7.89 -4.13
CA GLU A 62 27.19 7.66 -4.90
C GLU A 62 27.09 6.23 -5.46
N ARG A 63 27.81 5.25 -4.90
CA ARG A 63 27.80 3.85 -5.38
C ARG A 63 27.40 2.89 -4.28
N LEU A 64 26.64 1.87 -4.66
CA LEU A 64 26.25 0.75 -3.82
C LEU A 64 26.53 -0.56 -4.57
N ALA A 65 27.19 -1.51 -3.91
CA ALA A 65 27.41 -2.86 -4.41
C ALA A 65 26.66 -3.88 -3.56
N VAL A 66 26.01 -4.83 -4.24
CA VAL A 66 25.29 -5.95 -3.63
C VAL A 66 25.77 -7.26 -4.24
N GLY A 67 26.40 -8.10 -3.43
CA GLY A 67 26.74 -9.47 -3.81
C GLY A 67 25.49 -10.36 -3.71
N THR A 68 25.29 -11.23 -4.70
CA THR A 68 24.12 -12.13 -4.79
C THR A 68 24.56 -13.57 -5.03
N ALA A 69 23.62 -14.48 -5.35
CA ALA A 69 23.92 -15.91 -5.55
C ALA A 69 25.11 -16.18 -6.48
N TYR A 70 25.20 -15.49 -7.61
CA TYR A 70 26.26 -15.66 -8.60
C TYR A 70 26.62 -14.37 -9.36
N GLN A 71 26.09 -13.23 -8.90
CA GLN A 71 26.26 -11.93 -9.53
C GLN A 71 26.69 -10.89 -8.49
N LEU A 72 27.33 -9.83 -8.97
CA LEU A 72 27.54 -8.60 -8.23
C LEU A 72 26.84 -7.46 -8.94
N TRP A 73 25.92 -6.82 -8.24
CA TRP A 73 25.15 -5.68 -8.72
C TRP A 73 25.79 -4.39 -8.22
N GLU A 74 26.11 -3.48 -9.13
CA GLU A 74 26.52 -2.12 -8.80
C GLU A 74 25.45 -1.12 -9.20
N TYR A 75 25.06 -0.30 -8.23
CA TYR A 75 24.10 0.78 -8.38
C TYR A 75 24.81 2.12 -8.28
N ALA A 76 24.31 3.10 -9.01
CA ALA A 76 24.69 4.50 -8.90
C ALA A 76 23.52 5.31 -8.37
N ASN A 77 23.77 6.15 -7.37
CA ASN A 77 22.80 7.13 -6.88
C ASN A 77 22.67 8.29 -7.87
N LEU A 78 21.45 8.56 -8.32
CA LEU A 78 21.11 9.71 -9.16
C LEU A 78 19.98 10.49 -8.47
N PRO A 79 20.29 11.50 -7.64
CA PRO A 79 19.28 12.29 -6.94
C PRO A 79 18.23 12.93 -7.85
N ALA A 80 18.60 13.38 -9.06
CA ALA A 80 17.65 13.95 -10.02
C ALA A 80 16.57 12.96 -10.53
N VAL A 81 16.76 11.66 -10.32
CA VAL A 81 15.72 10.65 -10.61
C VAL A 81 14.74 10.55 -9.45
N ALA A 82 15.16 10.86 -8.22
CA ALA A 82 14.29 10.91 -7.05
C ALA A 82 13.18 11.96 -7.19
N ASP A 83 13.44 13.05 -7.91
CA ASP A 83 12.45 14.11 -8.20
C ASP A 83 11.34 13.66 -9.18
N LYS A 84 11.53 12.53 -9.86
CA LYS A 84 10.55 12.01 -10.84
C LYS A 84 9.46 11.16 -10.20
N PHE A 85 9.61 10.78 -8.93
CA PHE A 85 8.58 10.04 -8.22
C PHE A 85 7.38 10.94 -7.96
N THR A 86 6.18 10.40 -8.21
CA THR A 86 4.91 11.09 -7.98
C THR A 86 4.25 10.70 -6.65
N ASP A 87 4.98 9.98 -5.81
CA ASP A 87 4.53 9.56 -4.48
C ASP A 87 4.52 10.78 -3.53
N PRO A 88 3.55 10.90 -2.60
CA PRO A 88 3.60 11.90 -1.52
C PRO A 88 4.89 11.88 -0.69
N VAL A 89 5.65 10.78 -0.70
CA VAL A 89 6.92 10.65 0.01
C VAL A 89 8.11 11.16 -0.82
N ILE A 90 8.89 12.08 -0.24
CA ILE A 90 10.07 12.67 -0.88
C ILE A 90 11.28 11.75 -0.70
N HIS A 91 11.81 11.23 -1.80
CA HIS A 91 13.06 10.50 -1.86
C HIS A 91 14.26 11.44 -1.97
N ASP A 92 15.32 11.22 -1.18
CA ASP A 92 16.56 12.02 -1.23
C ASP A 92 17.75 11.31 -1.91
N ALA A 93 17.54 10.06 -2.33
CA ALA A 93 18.47 9.28 -3.13
C ALA A 93 17.72 8.22 -3.95
N CYS A 94 18.21 7.96 -5.16
CA CYS A 94 17.66 6.95 -6.06
C CYS A 94 18.80 6.15 -6.67
N TYR A 95 18.95 4.90 -6.22
CA TYR A 95 20.00 3.99 -6.66
C TYR A 95 19.53 3.19 -7.88
N LEU A 96 20.18 3.42 -9.02
CA LEU A 96 19.88 2.76 -10.29
C LEU A 96 20.93 1.70 -10.60
N PRO A 97 20.56 0.48 -11.03
CA PRO A 97 21.52 -0.52 -11.46
C PRO A 97 22.29 -0.04 -12.68
N ARG A 98 23.63 -0.19 -12.67
CA ARG A 98 24.53 0.20 -13.76
C ARG A 98 25.38 -0.94 -14.29
N THR A 99 25.79 -1.84 -13.42
CA THR A 99 26.59 -3.01 -13.80
C THR A 99 26.08 -4.24 -13.08
N VAL A 100 25.95 -5.35 -13.80
CA VAL A 100 25.77 -6.68 -13.21
C VAL A 100 26.93 -7.55 -13.68
N HIS A 101 27.82 -7.90 -12.76
CA HIS A 101 29.00 -8.71 -13.05
C HIS A 101 28.77 -10.17 -12.65
N ILE A 102 29.09 -11.12 -13.53
CA ILE A 102 28.87 -12.55 -13.26
C ILE A 102 30.10 -13.16 -12.59
N THR A 103 29.98 -13.43 -11.29
CA THR A 103 31.07 -14.01 -10.47
C THR A 103 31.05 -15.54 -10.44
N GLY A 104 29.90 -16.15 -10.72
CA GLY A 104 29.62 -17.52 -10.30
C GLY A 104 29.36 -17.62 -8.79
N ASP A 105 28.99 -18.81 -8.31
CA ASP A 105 28.73 -19.06 -6.90
C ASP A 105 30.05 -19.12 -6.12
N ILE A 106 30.50 -17.96 -5.65
CA ILE A 106 31.71 -17.79 -4.85
C ILE A 106 31.41 -17.43 -3.38
N ASP A 107 30.12 -17.34 -3.04
CA ASP A 107 29.61 -16.96 -1.71
C ASP A 107 30.25 -15.64 -1.21
N ILE A 108 29.88 -14.54 -1.88
CA ILE A 108 30.40 -13.18 -1.65
C ILE A 108 30.01 -12.72 -0.24
N HIS A 109 30.92 -12.91 0.72
CA HIS A 109 30.60 -12.71 2.14
C HIS A 109 30.60 -11.25 2.56
N GLU A 110 31.57 -10.50 2.06
CA GLU A 110 31.84 -9.13 2.47
C GLU A 110 32.37 -8.37 1.26
N LEU A 111 31.97 -7.11 1.15
CA LEU A 111 32.41 -6.19 0.11
C LEU A 111 32.99 -4.96 0.79
N ALA A 112 33.98 -4.32 0.14
CA ALA A 112 34.39 -2.97 0.54
C ALA A 112 35.01 -2.23 -0.65
N TYR A 113 34.71 -0.95 -0.78
CA TYR A 113 35.39 -0.06 -1.72
C TYR A 113 36.66 0.48 -1.09
N ALA A 114 37.80 0.30 -1.76
CA ALA A 114 39.04 0.98 -1.44
C ALA A 114 38.95 2.48 -1.75
N ASP A 115 39.87 3.30 -1.22
CA ASP A 115 39.88 4.76 -1.42
C ASP A 115 40.04 5.18 -2.90
N ASP A 116 40.65 4.32 -3.71
CA ASP A 116 40.80 4.48 -5.16
C ASP A 116 39.53 4.06 -5.93
N GLY A 117 38.50 3.58 -5.24
CA GLY A 117 37.23 3.14 -5.82
C GLY A 117 37.22 1.70 -6.32
N GLU A 118 38.32 0.94 -6.16
CA GLU A 118 38.37 -0.49 -6.48
C GLU A 118 37.50 -1.28 -5.49
N LEU A 119 36.62 -2.15 -6.01
CA LEU A 119 35.78 -3.00 -5.18
C LEU A 119 36.51 -4.30 -4.82
N TRP A 120 36.66 -4.54 -3.53
CA TRP A 120 37.25 -5.75 -2.96
C TRP A 120 36.16 -6.66 -2.40
N LEU A 121 36.34 -7.96 -2.61
CA LEU A 121 35.39 -8.99 -2.21
C LEU A 121 36.07 -10.07 -1.38
N VAL A 122 35.35 -10.56 -0.37
CA VAL A 122 35.64 -11.84 0.28
C VAL A 122 34.97 -12.97 -0.51
N ASN A 123 35.78 -13.80 -1.14
CA ASN A 123 35.37 -15.03 -1.80
C ASN A 123 35.53 -16.19 -0.82
N THR A 124 34.42 -16.57 -0.17
CA THR A 124 34.43 -17.59 0.89
C THR A 124 34.84 -18.95 0.32
N ARG A 125 34.28 -19.34 -0.83
CA ARG A 125 34.50 -20.67 -1.41
C ARG A 125 35.96 -20.90 -1.81
N MET A 126 36.62 -19.87 -2.37
CA MET A 126 38.06 -19.88 -2.69
C MET A 126 38.96 -19.43 -1.53
N SER A 127 38.38 -19.07 -0.38
CA SER A 127 39.11 -18.65 0.81
C SER A 127 40.13 -17.53 0.52
N CYS A 128 39.69 -16.51 -0.23
CA CYS A 128 40.57 -15.45 -0.71
C CYS A 128 39.89 -14.07 -0.77
N LEU A 129 40.70 -13.02 -0.77
CA LEU A 129 40.29 -11.68 -1.19
C LEU A 129 40.53 -11.55 -2.70
N CYS A 130 39.57 -10.95 -3.39
CA CYS A 130 39.62 -10.77 -4.84
C CYS A 130 39.04 -9.42 -5.26
N THR A 131 39.29 -9.04 -6.51
CA THR A 131 38.73 -7.84 -7.16
C THR A 131 38.03 -8.23 -8.45
N LEU A 132 37.27 -7.31 -9.04
CA LEU A 132 36.61 -7.51 -10.33
C LEU A 132 37.56 -7.25 -11.51
N ASP A 133 37.24 -7.84 -12.66
CA ASP A 133 37.90 -7.60 -13.94
C ASP A 133 36.91 -7.84 -15.08
N SER A 134 37.03 -7.10 -16.18
CA SER A 134 36.12 -7.24 -17.32
C SER A 134 36.20 -8.58 -18.07
N ALA A 135 37.32 -9.29 -17.98
CA ALA A 135 37.57 -10.55 -18.70
C ALA A 135 37.43 -11.80 -17.81
N TYR A 136 37.40 -11.64 -16.48
CA TYR A 136 37.38 -12.75 -15.52
C TYR A 136 36.23 -12.61 -14.55
N SER A 137 35.71 -13.73 -14.04
CA SER A 137 34.69 -13.71 -12.99
C SER A 137 35.18 -12.97 -11.74
N VAL A 138 36.42 -13.22 -11.33
CA VAL A 138 37.13 -12.50 -10.26
C VAL A 138 38.64 -12.64 -10.46
N VAL A 139 39.42 -11.75 -9.84
CA VAL A 139 40.89 -11.83 -9.78
C VAL A 139 41.34 -11.96 -8.33
N PRO A 140 41.79 -13.16 -7.88
CA PRO A 140 42.35 -13.33 -6.55
C PRO A 140 43.57 -12.43 -6.32
N ARG A 141 43.58 -11.72 -5.18
CA ARG A 141 44.65 -10.78 -4.79
C ARG A 141 45.42 -11.25 -3.57
N TRP A 142 44.73 -11.94 -2.65
CA TRP A 142 45.33 -12.42 -1.42
C TRP A 142 44.59 -13.65 -0.90
N ARG A 143 45.28 -14.54 -0.19
CA ARG A 143 44.69 -15.64 0.57
C ARG A 143 45.49 -15.85 1.86
N PRO A 144 44.90 -16.44 2.91
CA PRO A 144 45.65 -16.79 4.11
C PRO A 144 46.87 -17.67 3.77
N PRO A 145 48.05 -17.47 4.39
CA PRO A 145 49.26 -18.22 4.04
C PRO A 145 49.16 -19.74 4.20
N PHE A 146 48.25 -20.21 5.06
CA PHE A 146 48.00 -21.63 5.27
C PHE A 146 47.09 -22.25 4.20
N VAL A 147 46.45 -21.46 3.34
CA VAL A 147 45.63 -21.97 2.23
C VAL A 147 46.53 -22.25 1.02
N SER A 148 46.69 -23.52 0.67
CA SER A 148 47.69 -23.96 -0.31
C SER A 148 47.26 -23.81 -1.77
N ALA A 149 45.96 -23.90 -2.05
CA ALA A 149 45.39 -23.87 -3.40
C ALA A 149 44.05 -23.10 -3.44
N TYR A 150 43.69 -22.57 -4.61
CA TYR A 150 42.34 -22.07 -4.88
C TYR A 150 41.47 -23.23 -5.34
N ASP A 151 40.31 -23.40 -4.72
CA ASP A 151 39.24 -24.30 -5.14
C ASP A 151 37.89 -23.76 -4.61
N LEU A 152 36.79 -24.51 -4.73
CA LEU A 152 35.46 -24.06 -4.29
C LEU A 152 34.97 -24.74 -3.00
N SER A 153 35.91 -25.26 -2.21
CA SER A 153 35.62 -26.18 -1.10
C SER A 153 35.48 -25.52 0.27
N ASP A 154 35.64 -24.19 0.36
CA ASP A 154 35.52 -23.42 1.61
C ASP A 154 36.43 -23.99 2.71
N ARG A 155 37.74 -23.76 2.56
CA ARG A 155 38.78 -24.37 3.39
C ARG A 155 38.84 -23.76 4.78
N CYS A 156 38.69 -22.43 4.91
CA CYS A 156 38.80 -21.74 6.20
C CYS A 156 37.58 -20.87 6.59
N HIS A 157 36.62 -20.72 5.68
CA HIS A 157 35.50 -19.77 5.79
C HIS A 157 35.97 -18.36 6.07
N LEU A 158 36.76 -17.80 5.16
CA LEU A 158 37.07 -16.38 5.12
C LEU A 158 35.76 -15.62 4.91
N ASN A 159 35.38 -14.78 5.87
CA ASN A 159 34.01 -14.26 5.95
C ASN A 159 33.92 -12.75 6.22
N GLY A 160 35.03 -12.06 6.43
CA GLY A 160 35.00 -10.64 6.74
C GLY A 160 36.30 -9.95 6.38
N MET A 161 36.20 -8.65 6.11
CA MET A 161 37.31 -7.80 5.70
C MET A 161 37.14 -6.40 6.30
N ALA A 162 38.22 -5.83 6.83
CA ALA A 162 38.31 -4.44 7.26
C ALA A 162 39.35 -3.73 6.41
N LEU A 163 38.98 -2.54 5.92
CA LEU A 163 39.94 -1.62 5.31
C LEU A 163 40.60 -0.78 6.39
N LYS A 164 41.90 -0.50 6.25
CA LYS A 164 42.62 0.53 6.99
C LYS A 164 43.44 1.32 5.98
N ASP A 165 43.38 2.65 6.08
CA ASP A 165 44.03 3.55 5.12
C ASP A 165 43.64 3.21 3.65
N GLY A 166 42.34 2.95 3.44
CA GLY A 166 41.77 2.66 2.13
C GLY A 166 42.08 1.30 1.53
N ARG A 167 42.74 0.39 2.27
CA ARG A 167 43.17 -0.93 1.75
C ARG A 167 42.80 -2.08 2.68
N PRO A 168 42.54 -3.31 2.16
CA PRO A 168 42.32 -4.48 3.00
C PRO A 168 43.48 -4.70 3.96
N ALA A 169 43.17 -4.66 5.26
CA ALA A 169 44.18 -4.72 6.32
C ALA A 169 43.92 -5.86 7.30
N PHE A 170 42.66 -6.19 7.55
CA PHE A 170 42.29 -7.28 8.46
C PHE A 170 41.19 -8.15 7.86
N VAL A 171 41.19 -9.43 8.23
CA VAL A 171 40.15 -10.39 7.86
C VAL A 171 39.77 -11.27 9.04
N THR A 172 38.58 -11.85 8.96
CA THR A 172 38.12 -12.91 9.87
C THR A 172 37.98 -14.23 9.12
N CYS A 173 38.30 -15.34 9.80
CA CYS A 173 38.05 -16.70 9.32
C CYS A 173 37.46 -17.55 10.46
N LEU A 174 36.71 -18.60 10.13
CA LEU A 174 36.15 -19.51 11.15
C LEU A 174 37.10 -20.65 11.56
N GLY A 175 38.18 -20.88 10.81
CA GLY A 175 39.16 -21.90 11.14
C GLY A 175 40.52 -21.68 10.50
N LYS A 176 41.58 -22.06 11.21
CA LYS A 176 42.94 -22.18 10.66
C LYS A 176 43.13 -23.56 10.03
N THR A 177 42.52 -23.77 8.87
CA THR A 177 42.56 -25.05 8.16
C THR A 177 42.69 -24.85 6.65
N ASP A 178 43.31 -25.84 6.03
CA ASP A 178 43.48 -25.96 4.59
C ASP A 178 42.69 -27.16 4.03
N ASN A 179 41.72 -27.71 4.76
CA ASN A 179 40.88 -28.78 4.27
C ASN A 179 39.44 -28.28 4.13
N ALA A 180 38.73 -28.82 3.13
CA ALA A 180 37.34 -28.51 2.88
C ALA A 180 36.49 -28.65 4.15
N ALA A 181 35.78 -27.59 4.54
CA ALA A 181 34.80 -27.59 5.62
C ALA A 181 35.28 -27.94 7.06
N ASP A 182 36.57 -28.19 7.29
CA ASP A 182 37.13 -28.61 8.60
C ASP A 182 36.84 -27.61 9.73
N TRP A 183 36.70 -26.33 9.39
CA TRP A 183 36.36 -25.27 10.34
C TRP A 183 35.03 -25.52 11.09
N ARG A 184 34.10 -26.30 10.51
CA ARG A 184 32.79 -26.60 11.13
C ARG A 184 32.90 -27.36 12.45
N ALA A 185 33.93 -28.20 12.60
CA ALA A 185 34.15 -28.98 13.81
C ALA A 185 34.58 -28.09 15.00
N ASN A 186 35.35 -27.04 14.72
CA ASN A 186 35.92 -26.15 15.73
C ASN A 186 35.26 -24.76 15.80
N LYS A 187 34.14 -24.53 15.12
CA LYS A 187 33.47 -23.22 14.98
C LYS A 187 33.26 -22.42 16.28
N ALA A 188 33.14 -23.08 17.44
CA ALA A 188 32.94 -22.41 18.72
C ALA A 188 34.20 -21.70 19.26
N SER A 189 35.40 -22.10 18.81
CA SER A 189 36.69 -21.58 19.29
C SER A 189 37.82 -21.62 18.24
N GLY A 190 37.52 -21.94 16.99
CA GLY A 190 38.50 -22.09 15.91
C GLY A 190 38.72 -20.82 15.10
N GLY A 191 37.90 -19.79 15.33
CA GLY A 191 37.92 -18.56 14.59
C GLY A 191 39.14 -17.70 14.89
N LEU A 192 39.50 -16.86 13.93
CA LEU A 192 40.66 -16.00 14.01
C LEU A 192 40.43 -14.65 13.35
N LEU A 193 41.23 -13.68 13.78
CA LEU A 193 41.37 -12.35 13.20
C LEU A 193 42.82 -12.23 12.70
N MET A 194 43.03 -11.85 11.44
CA MET A 194 44.34 -11.88 10.77
C MET A 194 44.62 -10.58 10.02
N GLN A 195 45.90 -10.21 9.90
CA GLN A 195 46.35 -9.13 9.04
C GLN A 195 46.57 -9.61 7.60
N VAL A 196 46.16 -8.79 6.62
CA VAL A 196 46.28 -9.10 5.19
C VAL A 196 47.70 -8.95 4.65
N PRO A 197 48.54 -7.98 5.05
CA PRO A 197 49.85 -7.81 4.42
C PRO A 197 50.81 -9.01 4.55
N ASP A 198 50.84 -9.64 5.73
CA ASP A 198 51.80 -10.70 6.08
C ASP A 198 51.14 -12.00 6.57
N GLY A 199 49.81 -12.01 6.75
CA GLY A 199 49.07 -13.14 7.29
C GLY A 199 49.29 -13.37 8.78
N ARG A 200 49.80 -12.37 9.53
CA ARG A 200 49.95 -12.47 10.98
C ARG A 200 48.58 -12.62 11.64
N ILE A 201 48.44 -13.65 12.46
CA ILE A 201 47.21 -13.85 13.24
C ILE A 201 47.26 -12.96 14.47
N VAL A 202 46.26 -12.08 14.59
CA VAL A 202 46.12 -11.11 15.69
C VAL A 202 45.48 -11.79 16.90
N ILE A 203 44.41 -12.56 16.68
CA ILE A 203 43.71 -13.32 17.72
C ILE A 203 43.31 -14.67 17.14
N GLU A 204 43.52 -15.75 17.91
CA GLU A 204 42.95 -17.09 17.68
C GLU A 204 41.98 -17.41 18.82
N GLY A 205 41.16 -18.46 18.67
CA GLY A 205 40.26 -18.88 19.75
C GLY A 205 38.87 -18.23 19.70
N LEU A 206 38.56 -17.48 18.65
CA LEU A 206 37.33 -16.69 18.56
C LEU A 206 36.12 -17.57 18.21
N SER A 207 34.98 -17.25 18.81
CA SER A 207 33.71 -17.92 18.52
C SER A 207 33.02 -17.28 17.32
N MET A 208 33.19 -17.90 16.15
CA MET A 208 32.67 -17.43 14.86
C MET A 208 32.82 -15.92 14.61
N PRO A 209 34.05 -15.38 14.51
CA PRO A 209 34.26 -13.95 14.29
C PRO A 209 33.74 -13.50 12.93
N HIS A 210 33.23 -12.27 12.84
CA HIS A 210 32.61 -11.72 11.63
C HIS A 210 32.74 -10.20 11.54
N SER A 211 32.54 -9.66 10.33
CA SER A 211 32.47 -8.23 9.99
C SER A 211 33.48 -7.35 10.74
N PRO A 212 34.80 -7.58 10.57
CA PRO A 212 35.78 -6.67 11.13
C PRO A 212 35.64 -5.29 10.46
N ARG A 213 35.85 -4.21 11.21
CA ARG A 213 35.81 -2.83 10.72
C ARG A 213 36.91 -2.02 11.40
N TRP A 214 37.59 -1.17 10.64
CA TRP A 214 38.45 -0.15 11.23
C TRP A 214 37.63 1.12 11.38
N HIS A 215 37.37 1.54 12.62
CA HIS A 215 36.56 2.73 12.90
C HIS A 215 37.10 3.47 14.11
N GLN A 216 37.25 4.80 13.99
CA GLN A 216 37.83 5.65 15.03
C GLN A 216 39.15 5.12 15.61
N ASN A 217 40.08 4.74 14.73
CA ASN A 217 41.41 4.19 15.08
C ASN A 217 41.40 2.92 15.94
N LYS A 218 40.32 2.14 15.88
CA LYS A 218 40.20 0.84 16.55
C LYS A 218 39.76 -0.23 15.55
N LEU A 219 40.22 -1.45 15.76
CA LEU A 219 39.76 -2.62 15.04
C LEU A 219 38.57 -3.22 15.79
N TRP A 220 37.38 -3.06 15.22
CA TRP A 220 36.13 -3.62 15.70
C TRP A 220 35.85 -4.94 15.00
N TYR A 221 35.17 -5.85 15.67
CA TYR A 221 34.66 -7.08 15.08
C TYR A 221 33.46 -7.62 15.88
N LEU A 222 32.70 -8.51 15.25
CA LEU A 222 31.64 -9.25 15.90
C LEU A 222 32.17 -10.62 16.31
N GLU A 223 31.93 -11.02 17.57
CA GLU A 223 32.14 -12.41 18.00
C GLU A 223 30.78 -13.12 18.00
N SER A 224 30.36 -13.53 16.81
CA SER A 224 28.98 -13.90 16.51
C SER A 224 28.48 -15.10 17.30
N GLY A 225 29.35 -16.09 17.55
CA GLY A 225 29.02 -17.26 18.36
C GLY A 225 28.77 -16.93 19.84
N ALA A 226 29.19 -15.75 20.29
CA ALA A 226 28.94 -15.22 21.63
C ALA A 226 27.93 -14.06 21.65
N GLY A 227 27.46 -13.57 20.48
CA GLY A 227 26.56 -12.43 20.38
C GLY A 227 27.17 -11.10 20.85
N GLN A 228 28.46 -10.88 20.58
CA GLN A 228 29.21 -9.75 21.14
C GLN A 228 29.70 -8.77 20.08
N LEU A 229 29.71 -7.48 20.42
CA LEU A 229 30.50 -6.44 19.76
C LEU A 229 31.80 -6.24 20.54
N CYS A 230 32.94 -6.36 19.86
CA CYS A 230 34.26 -6.32 20.49
C CYS A 230 35.23 -5.43 19.72
N THR A 231 36.27 -4.97 20.42
CA THR A 231 37.48 -4.40 19.79
C THR A 231 38.68 -5.30 20.03
N ALA A 232 39.59 -5.33 19.06
CA ALA A 232 40.90 -5.96 19.16
C ALA A 232 42.00 -4.91 19.07
N ASP A 233 43.02 -5.04 19.92
CA ASP A 233 44.30 -4.35 19.71
C ASP A 233 45.11 -5.12 18.65
N PRO A 234 45.43 -4.51 17.48
CA PRO A 234 46.16 -5.19 16.41
C PRO A 234 47.57 -5.65 16.77
N GLU A 235 48.20 -5.05 17.78
CA GLU A 235 49.57 -5.37 18.18
C GLU A 235 49.62 -6.40 19.30
N THR A 236 48.76 -6.24 20.30
CA THR A 236 48.78 -7.12 21.49
C THR A 236 47.81 -8.29 21.40
N GLY A 237 46.85 -8.25 20.48
CA GLY A 237 45.74 -9.21 20.40
C GLY A 237 44.74 -9.09 21.55
N LYS A 238 44.83 -8.03 22.36
CA LYS A 238 43.93 -7.83 23.50
C LYS A 238 42.50 -7.57 23.01
N LYS A 239 41.60 -8.49 23.34
CA LYS A 239 40.15 -8.36 23.15
C LYS A 239 39.54 -7.47 24.26
N THR A 240 38.64 -6.58 23.87
CA THR A 240 37.77 -5.82 24.79
C THR A 240 36.31 -5.96 24.36
N LEU A 241 35.46 -6.44 25.27
CA LEU A 241 34.01 -6.52 25.07
C LEU A 241 33.40 -5.12 25.23
N ILE A 242 32.57 -4.72 24.27
CA ILE A 242 31.88 -3.42 24.28
C ILE A 242 30.39 -3.58 24.57
N ALA A 243 29.72 -4.50 23.87
CA ALA A 243 28.30 -4.75 24.08
C ALA A 243 27.96 -6.24 23.92
N GLN A 244 27.00 -6.71 24.72
CA GLN A 244 26.38 -8.03 24.62
C GLN A 244 25.00 -7.88 23.99
N LEU A 245 24.71 -8.63 22.93
CA LEU A 245 23.49 -8.53 22.14
C LEU A 245 22.67 -9.84 22.21
N PRO A 246 21.33 -9.78 22.10
CA PRO A 246 20.43 -10.93 22.27
C PRO A 246 20.25 -11.77 21.00
N GLY A 247 21.35 -12.12 20.33
CA GLY A 247 21.27 -12.88 19.07
C GLY A 247 22.64 -13.15 18.43
N PHE A 248 22.62 -13.92 17.34
CA PHE A 248 23.83 -14.20 16.56
C PHE A 248 24.15 -12.98 15.71
N THR A 249 25.23 -12.28 16.02
CA THR A 249 25.58 -11.01 15.37
C THR A 249 26.13 -11.24 13.96
N ARG A 250 25.66 -10.50 12.97
CA ARG A 250 26.11 -10.54 11.56
C ARG A 250 25.91 -9.16 10.92
N GLY A 251 26.89 -8.72 10.13
CA GLY A 251 26.89 -7.37 9.58
C GLY A 251 27.18 -6.32 10.65
N LEU A 252 28.15 -5.45 10.37
CA LEU A 252 28.53 -4.35 11.22
C LEU A 252 28.85 -3.15 10.34
N ASP A 253 28.23 -2.02 10.64
CA ASP A 253 28.61 -0.74 10.07
C ASP A 253 28.38 0.41 11.06
N PHE A 254 28.94 1.58 10.77
CA PHE A 254 28.97 2.71 11.71
C PHE A 254 28.41 3.99 11.08
N CYS A 255 27.70 4.77 11.90
CA CYS A 255 27.42 6.18 11.61
C CYS A 255 27.83 7.03 12.83
N GLY A 256 28.95 7.74 12.69
CA GLY A 256 29.54 8.50 13.80
C GLY A 256 29.89 7.60 14.98
N ARG A 257 29.22 7.78 16.12
CA ARG A 257 29.43 7.00 17.35
C ARG A 257 28.51 5.78 17.50
N TYR A 258 27.63 5.55 16.53
CA TYR A 258 26.66 4.47 16.60
C TYR A 258 27.09 3.32 15.69
N ALA A 259 27.12 2.12 16.26
CA ALA A 259 27.29 0.87 15.52
C ALA A 259 25.90 0.29 15.22
N PHE A 260 25.66 -0.10 13.97
CA PHE A 260 24.48 -0.85 13.55
C PHE A 260 24.89 -2.30 13.33
N ILE A 261 24.25 -3.20 14.06
CA ILE A 261 24.58 -4.62 14.09
C ILE A 261 23.34 -5.45 13.72
N GLY A 262 23.48 -6.34 12.75
CA GLY A 262 22.43 -7.30 12.42
C GLY A 262 22.44 -8.47 13.39
N LEU A 263 21.25 -8.97 13.74
CA LEU A 263 21.07 -10.19 14.52
C LEU A 263 20.29 -11.22 13.71
N SER A 264 20.68 -12.48 13.83
CA SER A 264 19.97 -13.63 13.27
C SER A 264 19.43 -14.54 14.37
N GLN A 265 18.29 -15.18 14.11
CA GLN A 265 17.77 -16.25 14.97
C GLN A 265 18.65 -17.50 14.82
N VAL A 266 19.08 -18.05 15.95
CA VAL A 266 19.83 -19.30 15.97
C VAL A 266 18.85 -20.47 16.05
N ARG A 267 18.63 -21.16 14.92
CA ARG A 267 17.99 -22.49 14.91
C ARG A 267 19.01 -23.55 15.32
N GLU A 268 18.60 -24.57 16.08
CA GLU A 268 19.42 -25.76 16.35
C GLU A 268 19.56 -26.62 15.08
N THR A 269 20.34 -26.12 14.12
CA THR A 269 20.83 -26.91 12.98
C THR A 269 22.27 -27.34 13.25
N ALA A 270 22.78 -28.30 12.47
CA ALA A 270 24.15 -28.83 12.62
C ALA A 270 25.26 -27.75 12.59
N VAL A 271 24.98 -26.57 12.02
CA VAL A 271 25.94 -25.46 11.94
C VAL A 271 26.01 -24.65 13.24
N PHE A 272 24.93 -24.52 14.02
CA PHE A 272 24.92 -23.64 15.21
C PHE A 272 24.94 -24.38 16.57
N SER A 273 24.90 -25.72 16.56
CA SER A 273 25.03 -26.53 17.78
C SER A 273 26.37 -26.30 18.48
N GLY A 274 26.36 -26.09 19.81
CA GLY A 274 27.56 -26.00 20.64
C GLY A 274 28.18 -24.60 20.76
N LEU A 275 27.48 -23.54 20.34
CA LEU A 275 27.96 -22.17 20.47
C LEU A 275 27.70 -21.60 21.87
N PRO A 276 28.58 -20.73 22.42
CA PRO A 276 28.38 -20.08 23.72
C PRO A 276 27.01 -19.40 23.88
N LEU A 277 26.53 -18.74 22.82
CA LEU A 277 25.22 -18.10 22.79
C LEU A 277 24.05 -19.07 22.99
N THR A 278 24.23 -20.35 22.64
CA THR A 278 23.17 -21.37 22.80
C THR A 278 22.95 -21.81 24.24
N ALA A 279 23.92 -21.58 25.13
CA ALA A 279 23.84 -21.92 26.54
C ALA A 279 23.11 -20.86 27.39
N GLN A 280 22.81 -19.69 26.84
CA GLN A 280 22.11 -18.61 27.51
C GLN A 280 20.58 -18.76 27.30
N ALA A 281 19.81 -18.73 28.38
CA ALA A 281 18.34 -18.78 28.34
C ALA A 281 17.78 -17.38 27.98
N GLY A 282 17.11 -17.27 26.84
CA GLY A 282 16.49 -16.02 26.38
C GLY A 282 15.87 -16.15 24.98
N GLU A 283 14.89 -15.30 24.69
CA GLU A 283 14.32 -15.16 23.35
C GLU A 283 15.35 -14.54 22.41
N ARG A 284 15.55 -15.14 21.22
CA ARG A 284 16.55 -14.69 20.24
C ARG A 284 15.84 -13.94 19.13
N HIS A 285 16.35 -12.76 18.80
CA HIS A 285 15.72 -11.91 17.81
C HIS A 285 16.49 -11.89 16.49
N CYS A 286 15.75 -11.68 15.39
CA CYS A 286 16.32 -11.35 14.07
C CYS A 286 16.04 -9.87 13.80
N GLY A 287 16.99 -9.11 13.26
CA GLY A 287 16.80 -7.69 12.96
C GLY A 287 18.06 -6.83 13.13
N VAL A 288 17.91 -5.55 13.47
CA VAL A 288 19.02 -4.57 13.58
C VAL A 288 19.03 -3.88 14.93
N TRP A 289 20.20 -3.82 15.57
CA TRP A 289 20.44 -3.16 16.85
C TRP A 289 21.42 -2.02 16.68
N ALA A 290 21.06 -0.84 17.19
CA ALA A 290 21.94 0.33 17.25
C ALA A 290 22.59 0.44 18.64
N VAL A 291 23.92 0.47 18.69
CA VAL A 291 24.71 0.54 19.92
C VAL A 291 25.55 1.82 19.94
N ASP A 292 25.50 2.55 21.05
CA ASP A 292 26.46 3.63 21.33
C ASP A 292 27.80 3.02 21.73
N ILE A 293 28.84 3.28 20.94
CA ILE A 293 30.12 2.58 21.05
C ILE A 293 30.98 3.06 22.24
N ASP A 294 30.65 4.21 22.83
CA ASP A 294 31.37 4.73 23.99
C ASP A 294 30.81 4.13 25.29
N SER A 295 29.49 3.95 25.36
CA SER A 295 28.81 3.43 26.55
C SER A 295 28.54 1.92 26.49
N GLY A 296 28.50 1.34 25.30
CA GLY A 296 28.09 -0.05 25.06
C GLY A 296 26.58 -0.27 25.15
N GLN A 297 25.77 0.79 25.28
CA GLN A 297 24.32 0.68 25.43
C GLN A 297 23.59 0.55 24.09
N VAL A 298 22.55 -0.27 24.06
CA VAL A 298 21.60 -0.35 22.94
C VAL A 298 20.68 0.87 23.00
N ILE A 299 20.67 1.66 21.93
CA ILE A 299 19.88 2.90 21.82
C ILE A 299 18.52 2.64 21.19
N GLY A 300 18.44 1.68 20.27
CA GLY A 300 17.19 1.25 19.65
C GLY A 300 17.38 -0.02 18.86
N CYS A 301 16.28 -0.67 18.50
CA CYS A 301 16.32 -1.85 17.66
C CYS A 301 15.09 -1.98 16.78
N VAL A 302 15.25 -2.82 15.76
CA VAL A 302 14.21 -3.31 14.86
C VAL A 302 14.30 -4.82 14.89
N ALA A 303 13.20 -5.49 15.22
CA ALA A 303 13.07 -6.94 15.16
C ALA A 303 12.20 -7.31 13.96
N PHE A 304 12.71 -8.13 13.06
CA PHE A 304 11.93 -8.72 11.97
C PHE A 304 11.04 -9.84 12.49
N THR A 305 9.80 -9.88 12.01
CA THR A 305 8.80 -10.90 12.30
C THR A 305 8.38 -11.60 11.01
N GLY A 306 7.87 -12.83 11.13
CA GLY A 306 7.48 -13.65 9.98
C GLY A 306 8.64 -14.41 9.35
N SER A 307 8.85 -14.23 8.04
CA SER A 307 9.75 -15.06 7.22
C SER A 307 11.23 -14.64 7.24
N VAL A 308 11.58 -13.43 7.69
CA VAL A 308 12.99 -13.04 7.87
C VAL A 308 13.49 -13.54 9.22
N GLN A 309 14.41 -14.49 9.18
CA GLN A 309 15.00 -15.07 10.39
C GLN A 309 16.52 -14.95 10.45
N GLU A 310 17.15 -14.52 9.35
CA GLU A 310 18.58 -14.33 9.26
C GLU A 310 18.91 -13.02 8.56
N VAL A 311 19.84 -12.27 9.17
CA VAL A 311 20.51 -11.10 8.60
C VAL A 311 21.91 -11.52 8.15
N PHE A 312 22.33 -11.09 6.97
CA PHE A 312 23.64 -11.43 6.43
C PHE A 312 24.63 -10.27 6.57
N ALA A 313 24.32 -9.10 5.98
CA ALA A 313 25.15 -7.90 6.08
C ALA A 313 24.31 -6.65 6.40
N ILE A 314 25.00 -5.63 6.90
CA ILE A 314 24.47 -4.31 7.23
C ILE A 314 25.33 -3.26 6.54
N GLN A 315 24.69 -2.27 5.94
CA GLN A 315 25.33 -1.09 5.36
C GLN A 315 24.51 0.16 5.72
N VAL A 316 25.12 1.16 6.34
CA VAL A 316 24.50 2.46 6.58
C VAL A 316 24.63 3.30 5.31
N LEU A 317 23.54 3.95 4.91
CA LEU A 317 23.51 4.89 3.78
C LEU A 317 23.34 6.32 4.31
N PRO A 318 24.07 7.31 3.76
CA PRO A 318 24.01 8.70 4.20
C PRO A 318 22.81 9.45 3.60
N HIS A 319 21.65 8.78 3.54
CA HIS A 319 20.40 9.30 2.98
C HIS A 319 19.24 8.91 3.89
N ARG A 320 18.27 9.80 4.04
CA ARG A 320 17.10 9.63 4.93
C ARG A 320 16.11 8.65 4.35
N PHE A 321 15.83 8.76 3.06
CA PHE A 321 14.75 8.03 2.40
C PHE A 321 15.14 7.54 1.01
N PRO A 322 16.24 6.74 0.89
CA PRO A 322 16.67 6.24 -0.41
C PRO A 322 15.66 5.25 -0.99
N VAL A 323 15.67 5.13 -2.30
CA VAL A 323 15.00 4.07 -3.07
C VAL A 323 16.01 3.33 -3.94
N LEU A 324 15.80 2.04 -4.11
CA LEU A 324 16.58 1.17 -4.99
C LEU A 324 15.67 0.68 -6.11
N LEU A 325 16.06 0.93 -7.36
CA LEU A 325 15.28 0.53 -8.52
C LEU A 325 15.66 -0.85 -9.02
N ASP A 326 14.65 -1.59 -9.51
CA ASP A 326 14.84 -2.82 -10.27
C ASP A 326 15.36 -2.50 -11.68
N ILE A 327 16.08 -3.44 -12.30
CA ILE A 327 16.58 -3.33 -13.68
C ILE A 327 15.46 -3.11 -14.71
N ASP A 328 14.26 -3.61 -14.43
CA ASP A 328 13.09 -3.47 -15.29
C ASP A 328 12.28 -2.20 -15.06
N ASP A 329 12.67 -1.36 -14.09
CA ASP A 329 11.96 -0.12 -13.80
C ASP A 329 12.03 0.87 -14.99
N PRO A 330 10.90 1.49 -15.41
CA PRO A 330 10.87 2.45 -16.51
C PRO A 330 11.82 3.64 -16.34
N LEU A 331 12.10 4.05 -15.09
CA LEU A 331 13.04 5.12 -14.80
C LEU A 331 14.48 4.71 -15.09
N VAL A 332 14.84 3.43 -14.98
CA VAL A 332 16.15 2.92 -15.40
C VAL A 332 16.34 3.08 -16.91
N ARG A 333 15.30 2.83 -17.70
CA ARG A 333 15.32 2.97 -19.17
C ARG A 333 15.38 4.43 -19.64
N SER A 334 14.85 5.35 -18.85
CA SER A 334 14.70 6.77 -19.22
C SER A 334 15.64 7.72 -18.48
N SER A 335 16.53 7.19 -17.62
CA SER A 335 17.47 8.00 -16.82
C SER A 335 18.92 7.67 -17.11
N TYR A 336 19.64 8.69 -17.56
CA TYR A 336 21.02 8.59 -18.02
C TYR A 336 21.98 9.17 -16.98
N SER A 337 23.10 8.47 -16.74
CA SER A 337 24.25 9.01 -16.01
C SER A 337 25.33 9.31 -17.02
N LEU A 338 25.78 10.56 -17.07
CA LEU A 338 26.78 11.03 -18.02
C LEU A 338 27.91 11.73 -17.25
N PRO A 339 29.16 11.71 -17.78
CA PRO A 339 30.24 12.50 -17.20
C PRO A 339 29.89 14.00 -17.18
N ASP A 340 30.39 14.74 -16.19
CA ASP A 340 30.12 16.18 -16.02
C ASP A 340 30.38 17.01 -17.29
N ALA A 341 31.42 16.66 -18.05
CA ALA A 341 31.73 17.33 -19.32
C ALA A 341 30.63 17.14 -20.37
N ALA A 342 30.03 15.94 -20.46
CA ALA A 342 28.92 15.67 -21.36
C ALA A 342 27.62 16.30 -20.86
N LEU A 343 27.38 16.30 -19.53
CA LEU A 343 26.23 17.01 -18.93
C LEU A 343 26.26 18.51 -19.27
N ALA A 344 27.43 19.14 -19.27
CA ALA A 344 27.60 20.55 -19.63
C ALA A 344 27.27 20.87 -21.10
N GLU A 345 27.24 19.86 -21.98
CA GLU A 345 26.93 19.99 -23.40
C GLU A 345 25.48 19.59 -23.74
N ILE A 346 24.69 19.13 -22.76
CA ILE A 346 23.28 18.80 -22.98
C ILE A 346 22.54 20.08 -23.37
N ALA A 347 21.89 20.05 -24.53
CA ALA A 347 21.04 21.14 -24.97
C ALA A 347 19.95 21.39 -23.92
N ALA A 348 19.77 22.65 -23.55
CA ALA A 348 18.62 23.03 -22.72
C ALA A 348 17.34 22.54 -23.40
N PRO A 349 16.37 21.99 -22.63
CA PRO A 349 15.09 21.61 -23.20
C PRO A 349 14.49 22.80 -23.94
N ASP A 350 13.89 22.52 -25.10
CA ASP A 350 13.19 23.54 -25.88
C ASP A 350 12.22 24.31 -24.96
N PRO A 351 12.17 25.66 -25.01
CA PRO A 351 11.37 26.44 -24.08
C PRO A 351 9.89 26.03 -24.02
N VAL A 352 9.33 25.53 -25.13
CA VAL A 352 7.94 25.03 -25.18
C VAL A 352 7.83 23.73 -24.39
N THR A 353 8.77 22.79 -24.58
CA THR A 353 8.82 21.52 -23.82
C THR A 353 9.00 21.78 -22.33
N ALA A 354 9.96 22.63 -21.95
CA ALA A 354 10.22 22.96 -20.55
C ALA A 354 9.00 23.60 -19.87
N ALA A 355 8.32 24.54 -20.56
CA ALA A 355 7.11 25.17 -20.05
C ALA A 355 5.93 24.18 -19.95
N PHE A 356 5.82 23.21 -20.87
CA PHE A 356 4.81 22.16 -20.80
C PHE A 356 5.03 21.21 -19.61
N GLU A 357 6.28 20.79 -19.40
CA GLU A 357 6.66 19.94 -18.26
C GLU A 357 6.39 20.66 -16.93
N GLN A 358 6.76 21.94 -16.81
CA GLN A 358 6.47 22.74 -15.64
C GLN A 358 4.96 22.87 -15.37
N ALA A 359 4.15 23.14 -16.41
CA ALA A 359 2.70 23.23 -16.28
C ALA A 359 2.08 21.90 -15.84
N THR A 360 2.59 20.79 -16.39
CA THR A 360 2.15 19.43 -16.04
C THR A 360 2.53 19.06 -14.60
N GLN A 361 3.70 19.49 -14.13
CA GLN A 361 4.11 19.29 -12.74
C GLN A 361 3.18 20.02 -11.77
N GLN A 362 2.86 21.29 -12.06
CA GLN A 362 1.90 22.06 -11.26
C GLN A 362 0.52 21.38 -11.20
N HIS A 363 0.08 20.79 -12.31
CA HIS A 363 -1.18 20.05 -12.36
C HIS A 363 -1.12 18.81 -11.45
N ARG A 364 -0.06 17.99 -11.54
CA ARG A 364 0.12 16.80 -10.69
C ARG A 364 0.19 17.12 -9.20
N GLU A 365 0.79 18.26 -8.83
CA GLU A 365 0.87 18.75 -7.46
C GLU A 365 -0.48 19.29 -6.93
N GLY A 366 -1.53 19.31 -7.75
CA GLY A 366 -2.84 19.85 -7.37
C GLY A 366 -2.91 21.38 -7.40
N ASN A 367 -1.87 22.07 -7.87
CA ASN A 367 -1.82 23.52 -8.03
C ASN A 367 -2.59 23.96 -9.29
N LEU A 368 -3.90 23.66 -9.34
CA LEU A 368 -4.72 23.74 -10.55
C LEU A 368 -4.75 25.14 -11.19
N ASP A 369 -4.83 26.22 -10.39
CA ASP A 369 -4.82 27.59 -10.93
C ASP A 369 -3.50 27.92 -11.61
N ALA A 370 -2.39 27.55 -10.98
CA ALA A 370 -1.04 27.77 -11.53
C ALA A 370 -0.83 26.94 -12.81
N ALA A 371 -1.32 25.71 -12.83
CA ALA A 371 -1.27 24.83 -14.00
C ALA A 371 -2.06 25.42 -15.18
N ILE A 372 -3.31 25.84 -14.95
CA ILE A 372 -4.18 26.46 -15.98
C ILE A 372 -3.50 27.70 -16.58
N ASP A 373 -2.96 28.58 -15.73
CA ASP A 373 -2.26 29.78 -16.19
C ASP A 373 -0.98 29.46 -16.97
N ALA A 374 -0.23 28.44 -16.55
CA ALA A 374 0.97 27.99 -17.25
C ALA A 374 0.63 27.39 -18.63
N TYR A 375 -0.40 26.54 -18.72
CA TYR A 375 -0.86 26.01 -20.01
C TYR A 375 -1.36 27.13 -20.95
N ARG A 376 -2.09 28.13 -20.45
CA ARG A 376 -2.51 29.27 -21.27
C ARG A 376 -1.34 30.08 -21.78
N LYS A 377 -0.33 30.36 -20.95
CA LYS A 377 0.90 31.05 -21.35
C LYS A 377 1.66 30.27 -22.42
N LEU A 378 1.78 28.95 -22.25
CA LEU A 378 2.38 28.06 -23.24
C LEU A 378 1.63 28.12 -24.57
N LEU A 379 0.30 28.00 -24.54
CA LEU A 379 -0.53 28.02 -25.75
C LEU A 379 -0.56 29.38 -26.46
N ALA A 380 -0.31 30.48 -25.74
CA ALA A 380 -0.12 31.79 -26.38
C ALA A 380 1.17 31.83 -27.23
N GLN A 381 2.20 31.06 -26.88
CA GLN A 381 3.47 30.97 -27.60
C GLN A 381 3.46 29.85 -28.65
N ALA A 382 2.80 28.73 -28.35
CA ALA A 382 2.68 27.55 -29.20
C ALA A 382 1.20 27.13 -29.35
N PRO A 383 0.39 27.86 -30.13
CA PRO A 383 -1.04 27.57 -30.27
C PRO A 383 -1.34 26.17 -30.78
N ALA A 384 -0.44 25.58 -31.58
CA ALA A 384 -0.58 24.24 -32.18
C ALA A 384 -0.31 23.07 -31.19
N HIS A 385 0.09 23.34 -29.94
CA HIS A 385 0.53 22.31 -29.00
C HIS A 385 -0.65 21.52 -28.39
N ILE A 386 -1.07 20.45 -29.07
CA ILE A 386 -2.27 19.66 -28.73
C ILE A 386 -2.26 19.11 -27.29
N ALA A 387 -1.15 18.53 -26.83
CA ALA A 387 -1.07 17.93 -25.50
C ALA A 387 -1.34 18.94 -24.37
N ALA A 388 -0.80 20.15 -24.50
CA ALA A 388 -1.07 21.28 -23.59
C ALA A 388 -2.55 21.73 -23.62
N ARG A 389 -3.20 21.75 -24.80
CA ARG A 389 -4.64 22.02 -24.89
C ARG A 389 -5.47 20.95 -24.19
N TYR A 390 -5.11 19.68 -24.36
CA TYR A 390 -5.77 18.58 -23.69
C TYR A 390 -5.61 18.65 -22.16
N GLN A 391 -4.38 18.85 -21.68
CA GLN A 391 -4.11 18.98 -20.25
C GLN A 391 -4.78 20.22 -19.62
N LEU A 392 -4.85 21.34 -20.34
CA LEU A 392 -5.66 22.49 -19.94
C LEU A 392 -7.14 22.10 -19.77
N GLY A 393 -7.69 21.33 -20.72
CA GLY A 393 -9.05 20.81 -20.63
C GLY A 393 -9.29 19.93 -19.40
N LEU A 394 -8.32 19.07 -19.05
CA LEU A 394 -8.39 18.24 -17.83
C LEU A 394 -8.36 19.09 -16.55
N ALA A 395 -7.39 20.00 -16.43
CA ALA A 395 -7.28 20.88 -15.26
C ALA A 395 -8.55 21.75 -15.06
N LEU A 396 -9.14 22.24 -16.16
CA LEU A 396 -10.42 22.96 -16.13
C LEU A 396 -11.59 22.06 -15.73
N THR A 397 -11.58 20.78 -16.12
CA THR A 397 -12.58 19.78 -15.71
C THR A 397 -12.51 19.54 -14.20
N GLU A 398 -11.31 19.38 -13.65
CA GLU A 398 -11.08 19.19 -12.21
C GLU A 398 -11.51 20.42 -11.38
N GLN A 399 -11.32 21.64 -11.91
CA GLN A 399 -11.87 22.87 -11.32
C GLN A 399 -13.37 23.10 -11.58
N GLN A 400 -14.07 22.17 -12.24
CA GLN A 400 -15.49 22.31 -12.58
C GLN A 400 -15.81 23.52 -13.48
N ARG A 401 -14.83 24.01 -14.24
CA ARG A 401 -14.98 25.09 -15.24
C ARG A 401 -15.49 24.51 -16.55
N TRP A 402 -16.67 23.91 -16.51
CA TRP A 402 -17.20 23.00 -17.53
C TRP A 402 -17.23 23.56 -18.94
N GLN A 403 -17.59 24.84 -19.11
CA GLN A 403 -17.67 25.44 -20.45
C GLN A 403 -16.28 25.65 -21.05
N GLU A 404 -15.33 26.19 -20.27
CA GLU A 404 -13.95 26.40 -20.74
C GLU A 404 -13.25 25.06 -21.02
N ALA A 405 -13.48 24.05 -20.17
CA ALA A 405 -13.02 22.69 -20.41
C ALA A 405 -13.57 22.13 -21.73
N THR A 406 -14.87 22.31 -21.97
CA THR A 406 -15.53 21.88 -23.22
C THR A 406 -14.87 22.55 -24.43
N ASP A 407 -14.66 23.87 -24.39
CA ASP A 407 -14.08 24.62 -25.52
C ASP A 407 -12.64 24.15 -25.81
N ALA A 408 -11.83 23.95 -24.76
CA ALA A 408 -10.47 23.44 -24.89
C ALA A 408 -10.44 22.03 -25.50
N LEU A 409 -11.28 21.11 -25.01
CA LEU A 409 -11.33 19.72 -25.48
C LEU A 409 -11.93 19.60 -26.89
N LEU A 410 -12.92 20.43 -27.24
CA LEU A 410 -13.45 20.50 -28.62
C LEU A 410 -12.34 20.91 -29.61
N SER A 411 -11.44 21.82 -29.21
CA SER A 411 -10.30 22.20 -30.05
C SER A 411 -9.27 21.07 -30.24
N VAL A 412 -9.16 20.14 -29.29
CA VAL A 412 -8.30 18.96 -29.40
C VAL A 412 -8.88 18.00 -30.43
N ILE A 413 -10.17 17.66 -30.33
CA ILE A 413 -10.79 16.72 -31.26
C ILE A 413 -10.98 17.28 -32.67
N ALA A 414 -11.01 18.61 -32.84
CA ALA A 414 -11.02 19.24 -34.16
C ALA A 414 -9.75 18.92 -34.96
N GLU A 415 -8.60 18.82 -34.28
CA GLU A 415 -7.30 18.48 -34.87
C GLU A 415 -7.04 16.97 -34.84
N GLN A 416 -7.51 16.28 -33.80
CA GLN A 416 -7.37 14.84 -33.60
C GLN A 416 -8.73 14.18 -33.34
N PRO A 417 -9.53 13.92 -34.39
CA PRO A 417 -10.87 13.34 -34.23
C PRO A 417 -10.92 11.97 -33.55
N GLY A 418 -9.79 11.25 -33.50
CA GLY A 418 -9.66 9.95 -32.85
C GLY A 418 -9.08 9.99 -31.43
N HIS A 419 -9.03 11.14 -30.77
CA HIS A 419 -8.49 11.24 -29.40
C HIS A 419 -9.51 10.74 -28.37
N ALA A 420 -9.38 9.47 -27.97
CA ALA A 420 -10.36 8.78 -27.12
C ALA A 420 -10.52 9.45 -25.74
N GLU A 421 -9.42 9.86 -25.12
CA GLU A 421 -9.40 10.48 -23.79
C GLU A 421 -10.04 11.87 -23.79
N ALA A 422 -9.82 12.67 -24.84
CA ALA A 422 -10.49 13.96 -25.01
C ALA A 422 -12.02 13.79 -25.15
N HIS A 423 -12.46 12.77 -25.89
CA HIS A 423 -13.88 12.42 -25.98
C HIS A 423 -14.46 11.97 -24.63
N ASN A 424 -13.75 11.15 -23.87
CA ASN A 424 -14.19 10.77 -22.52
C ASN A 424 -14.32 12.00 -21.60
N SER A 425 -13.35 12.92 -21.62
CA SER A 425 -13.40 14.14 -20.81
C SER A 425 -14.51 15.10 -21.24
N LEU A 426 -14.83 15.19 -22.53
CA LEU A 426 -16.03 15.89 -23.03
C LEU A 426 -17.30 15.24 -22.49
N GLY A 427 -17.36 13.90 -22.50
CA GLY A 427 -18.46 13.13 -21.92
C GLY A 427 -18.72 13.50 -20.46
N LEU A 428 -17.66 13.61 -19.65
CA LEU A 428 -17.73 14.06 -18.25
C LEU A 428 -18.25 15.49 -18.14
N CYS A 429 -17.75 16.42 -18.95
CA CYS A 429 -18.18 17.82 -18.97
C CYS A 429 -19.66 17.98 -19.35
N PHE A 430 -20.20 17.15 -20.25
CA PHE A 430 -21.62 17.15 -20.58
C PHE A 430 -22.46 16.47 -19.50
N ALA A 431 -21.96 15.38 -18.90
CA ALA A 431 -22.62 14.70 -17.79
C ALA A 431 -22.76 15.60 -16.55
N ALA A 432 -21.72 16.36 -16.21
CA ALA A 432 -21.76 17.31 -15.09
C ALA A 432 -22.80 18.43 -15.27
N ARG A 433 -23.14 18.76 -16.52
CA ARG A 433 -24.20 19.72 -16.90
C ARG A 433 -25.52 19.03 -17.27
N GLU A 434 -25.66 17.76 -16.91
CA GLU A 434 -26.85 16.93 -17.12
C GLU A 434 -27.31 16.82 -18.58
N ASN A 435 -26.41 17.07 -19.53
CA ASN A 435 -26.64 16.85 -20.96
C ASN A 435 -26.30 15.40 -21.33
N TRP A 436 -27.15 14.48 -20.85
CA TRP A 436 -26.97 13.04 -21.00
C TRP A 436 -26.81 12.57 -22.46
N PRO A 437 -27.58 13.09 -23.45
CA PRO A 437 -27.41 12.69 -24.84
C PRO A 437 -26.02 13.01 -25.40
N GLN A 438 -25.48 14.20 -25.11
CA GLN A 438 -24.12 14.57 -25.55
C GLN A 438 -23.05 13.76 -24.81
N ALA A 439 -23.24 13.51 -23.51
CA ALA A 439 -22.33 12.68 -22.74
C ALA A 439 -22.21 11.28 -23.34
N LEU A 440 -23.34 10.60 -23.59
CA LEU A 440 -23.37 9.28 -24.21
C LEU A 440 -22.75 9.28 -25.61
N SER A 441 -23.07 10.29 -26.45
CA SER A 441 -22.49 10.42 -27.78
C SER A 441 -20.97 10.52 -27.74
N HIS A 442 -20.41 11.27 -26.79
CA HIS A 442 -18.96 11.40 -26.66
C HIS A 442 -18.29 10.15 -26.09
N TYR A 443 -18.91 9.45 -25.14
CA TYR A 443 -18.41 8.14 -24.72
C TYR A 443 -18.43 7.14 -25.89
N GLU A 444 -19.45 7.16 -26.73
CA GLU A 444 -19.50 6.33 -27.95
C GLU A 444 -18.36 6.66 -28.93
N GLN A 445 -18.03 7.95 -29.11
CA GLN A 445 -16.86 8.34 -29.91
C GLN A 445 -15.53 7.90 -29.28
N ALA A 446 -15.39 8.02 -27.95
CA ALA A 446 -14.21 7.52 -27.24
C ALA A 446 -14.01 6.02 -27.48
N LEU A 447 -15.08 5.24 -27.37
CA LEU A 447 -15.07 3.79 -27.58
C LEU A 447 -14.94 3.38 -29.06
N ALA A 448 -15.34 4.24 -29.99
CA ALA A 448 -15.08 4.04 -31.42
C ALA A 448 -13.60 4.22 -31.75
N ALA A 449 -12.93 5.16 -31.08
CA ALA A 449 -11.49 5.40 -31.22
C ALA A 449 -10.64 4.33 -30.51
N ASP A 450 -11.00 3.98 -29.27
CA ASP A 450 -10.38 2.90 -28.51
C ASP A 450 -11.44 2.02 -27.83
N ARG A 451 -11.63 0.82 -28.38
CA ARG A 451 -12.60 -0.16 -27.88
C ARG A 451 -12.22 -0.79 -26.54
N GLN A 452 -10.98 -0.61 -26.07
CA GLN A 452 -10.50 -1.15 -24.79
C GLN A 452 -10.45 -0.07 -23.70
N TYR A 453 -10.97 1.12 -23.96
CA TYR A 453 -10.89 2.23 -23.02
C TYR A 453 -11.88 2.06 -21.85
N ALA A 454 -11.45 1.29 -20.85
CA ALA A 454 -12.26 0.87 -19.70
C ALA A 454 -12.92 2.02 -18.93
N VAL A 455 -12.22 3.16 -18.80
CA VAL A 455 -12.75 4.35 -18.11
C VAL A 455 -13.98 4.90 -18.83
N ALA A 456 -13.97 4.97 -20.17
CA ALA A 456 -15.11 5.43 -20.95
C ALA A 456 -16.30 4.47 -20.84
N HIS A 457 -16.06 3.15 -20.82
CA HIS A 457 -17.10 2.15 -20.57
C HIS A 457 -17.77 2.36 -19.19
N VAL A 458 -16.99 2.53 -18.13
CA VAL A 458 -17.54 2.75 -16.78
C VAL A 458 -18.32 4.07 -16.70
N ASN A 459 -17.79 5.15 -17.28
CA ASN A 459 -18.49 6.44 -17.30
C ASN A 459 -19.81 6.34 -18.08
N ARG A 460 -19.81 5.67 -19.23
CA ARG A 460 -21.01 5.37 -20.00
C ARG A 460 -22.01 4.53 -19.20
N ALA A 461 -21.53 3.50 -18.49
CA ALA A 461 -22.34 2.66 -17.63
C ALA A 461 -23.10 3.48 -16.59
N MET A 462 -22.43 4.40 -15.88
CA MET A 462 -23.05 5.23 -14.85
C MET A 462 -24.20 6.08 -15.42
N ILE A 463 -24.02 6.64 -16.62
CA ILE A 463 -25.08 7.43 -17.28
C ILE A 463 -26.22 6.53 -17.76
N LEU A 464 -25.93 5.37 -18.34
CA LEU A 464 -26.96 4.41 -18.77
C LEU A 464 -27.81 3.93 -17.59
N LEU A 465 -27.17 3.58 -16.47
CA LEU A 465 -27.85 3.19 -15.24
C LEU A 465 -28.72 4.33 -14.69
N LYS A 466 -28.20 5.57 -14.66
CA LYS A 466 -28.93 6.76 -14.20
C LYS A 466 -30.17 7.07 -15.05
N LEU A 467 -30.11 6.76 -16.34
CA LEU A 467 -31.24 6.87 -17.27
C LEU A 467 -32.20 5.67 -17.23
N GLY A 468 -31.95 4.67 -16.38
CA GLY A 468 -32.76 3.46 -16.29
C GLY A 468 -32.55 2.44 -17.41
N ARG A 469 -31.52 2.62 -18.26
CA ARG A 469 -31.10 1.67 -19.31
C ARG A 469 -30.25 0.55 -18.69
N LEU A 470 -30.84 -0.19 -17.76
CA LEU A 470 -30.11 -1.10 -16.87
C LEU A 470 -29.34 -2.20 -17.61
N THR A 471 -29.95 -2.82 -18.63
CA THR A 471 -29.29 -3.90 -19.37
C THR A 471 -27.98 -3.43 -19.99
N GLU A 472 -27.99 -2.31 -20.71
CA GLU A 472 -26.78 -1.76 -21.32
C GLU A 472 -25.81 -1.24 -20.26
N GLY A 473 -26.32 -0.59 -19.22
CA GLY A 473 -25.49 -0.09 -18.12
C GLY A 473 -24.71 -1.20 -17.42
N TRP A 474 -25.33 -2.36 -17.19
CA TRP A 474 -24.67 -3.49 -16.54
C TRP A 474 -23.64 -4.18 -17.40
N GLU A 475 -23.83 -4.25 -18.72
CA GLU A 475 -22.80 -4.75 -19.65
C GLU A 475 -21.56 -3.86 -19.61
N GLU A 476 -21.76 -2.55 -19.70
CA GLU A 476 -20.68 -1.57 -19.69
C GLU A 476 -19.96 -1.51 -18.34
N TYR A 477 -20.67 -1.75 -17.24
CA TYR A 477 -20.11 -1.69 -15.90
C TYR A 477 -19.08 -2.80 -15.60
N GLU A 478 -19.03 -3.84 -16.41
CA GLU A 478 -18.07 -4.95 -16.24
C GLU A 478 -16.65 -4.55 -16.58
N TRP A 479 -16.47 -3.45 -17.30
CA TRP A 479 -15.17 -2.85 -17.56
C TRP A 479 -14.52 -2.24 -16.32
N ARG A 480 -15.24 -2.13 -15.20
CA ARG A 480 -14.68 -1.69 -13.90
C ARG A 480 -13.47 -2.50 -13.45
N TRP A 481 -13.35 -3.77 -13.88
CA TRP A 481 -12.20 -4.62 -13.56
C TRP A 481 -10.93 -4.27 -14.33
N GLN A 482 -11.03 -3.40 -15.33
CA GLN A 482 -9.90 -2.89 -16.13
C GLN A 482 -9.56 -1.43 -15.78
N THR A 483 -10.11 -0.91 -14.68
CA THR A 483 -9.77 0.43 -14.16
C THR A 483 -8.97 0.29 -12.86
N PRO A 484 -8.13 1.27 -12.50
CA PRO A 484 -7.33 1.21 -11.28
C PRO A 484 -8.17 1.37 -9.99
N ALA A 485 -9.47 1.64 -10.10
CA ALA A 485 -10.34 1.92 -8.96
C ALA A 485 -10.69 0.68 -8.11
N LEU A 486 -10.58 -0.53 -8.68
CA LEU A 486 -10.92 -1.78 -8.00
C LEU A 486 -9.85 -2.83 -8.25
N THR A 487 -9.43 -3.51 -7.19
CA THR A 487 -8.53 -4.67 -7.28
C THR A 487 -9.35 -5.94 -7.56
N PRO A 488 -9.09 -6.66 -8.66
CA PRO A 488 -9.77 -7.93 -8.93
C PRO A 488 -9.47 -8.99 -7.86
N PHE A 489 -10.47 -9.81 -7.54
CA PHE A 489 -10.23 -11.03 -6.78
C PHE A 489 -9.62 -12.09 -7.69
N GLU A 490 -8.29 -12.24 -7.62
CA GLU A 490 -7.51 -13.20 -8.41
C GLU A 490 -7.67 -14.62 -7.85
N CYS A 491 -8.23 -15.53 -8.64
CA CYS A 491 -8.34 -16.95 -8.29
C CYS A 491 -8.39 -17.83 -9.55
N PRO A 492 -7.97 -19.11 -9.47
CA PRO A 492 -7.96 -20.01 -10.62
C PRO A 492 -9.36 -20.47 -11.06
N GLN A 493 -10.38 -20.30 -10.21
CA GLN A 493 -11.74 -20.71 -10.50
C GLN A 493 -12.40 -19.81 -11.56
N PRO A 494 -13.26 -20.38 -12.43
CA PRO A 494 -13.97 -19.61 -13.44
C PRO A 494 -14.99 -18.63 -12.83
N ARG A 495 -15.20 -17.51 -13.53
CA ARG A 495 -16.32 -16.59 -13.25
C ARG A 495 -17.64 -17.22 -13.69
N TRP A 496 -18.63 -17.20 -12.81
CA TRP A 496 -19.99 -17.63 -13.15
C TRP A 496 -20.64 -16.64 -14.13
N GLN A 497 -21.27 -17.14 -15.18
CA GLN A 497 -21.91 -16.34 -16.23
C GLN A 497 -23.42 -16.63 -16.36
N GLY A 498 -24.01 -17.32 -15.38
CA GLY A 498 -25.44 -17.65 -15.36
C GLY A 498 -25.78 -19.07 -15.81
N GLU A 499 -24.77 -19.87 -16.16
CA GLU A 499 -24.92 -21.29 -16.44
C GLU A 499 -25.44 -22.07 -15.21
N ALA A 500 -26.11 -23.20 -15.45
CA ALA A 500 -26.63 -24.03 -14.37
C ALA A 500 -25.50 -24.78 -13.65
N ILE A 501 -25.33 -24.52 -12.36
CA ILE A 501 -24.25 -25.07 -11.52
C ILE A 501 -24.82 -25.77 -10.28
N ASN A 502 -25.95 -26.47 -10.43
CA ASN A 502 -26.79 -26.99 -9.34
C ASN A 502 -26.08 -27.96 -8.37
N ASP A 503 -24.95 -28.55 -8.77
CA ASP A 503 -24.12 -29.44 -7.95
C ASP A 503 -22.87 -28.75 -7.36
N LYS A 504 -22.65 -27.48 -7.67
CA LYS A 504 -21.42 -26.71 -7.38
C LYS A 504 -21.60 -25.66 -6.29
N VAL A 505 -20.47 -25.22 -5.74
CA VAL A 505 -20.38 -24.12 -4.79
C VAL A 505 -20.07 -22.82 -5.52
N LEU A 506 -20.95 -21.83 -5.38
CA LEU A 506 -20.76 -20.47 -5.89
C LEU A 506 -20.25 -19.57 -4.77
N LEU A 507 -19.10 -18.96 -4.96
CA LEU A 507 -18.61 -17.87 -4.13
C LEU A 507 -19.08 -16.53 -4.71
N VAL A 508 -19.76 -15.74 -3.90
CA VAL A 508 -20.07 -14.34 -4.21
C VAL A 508 -19.23 -13.45 -3.30
N HIS A 509 -18.61 -12.40 -3.81
CA HIS A 509 -17.84 -11.46 -2.97
C HIS A 509 -18.34 -10.03 -3.12
N THR A 510 -18.33 -9.27 -2.02
CA THR A 510 -18.54 -7.82 -2.05
C THR A 510 -17.31 -7.12 -2.63
N GLU A 511 -17.51 -6.03 -3.34
CA GLU A 511 -16.42 -5.29 -4.03
C GLU A 511 -16.36 -3.79 -3.69
N GLN A 512 -17.38 -3.26 -3.01
CA GLN A 512 -17.52 -1.82 -2.68
C GLN A 512 -18.01 -1.64 -1.23
N GLY A 513 -18.53 -0.45 -0.92
CA GLY A 513 -18.99 -0.09 0.41
C GLY A 513 -20.20 -0.89 0.89
N ALA A 514 -20.53 -0.70 2.18
CA ALA A 514 -21.63 -1.42 2.82
C ALA A 514 -23.01 -1.14 2.18
N GLY A 515 -23.25 0.08 1.70
CA GLY A 515 -24.49 0.43 1.00
C GLY A 515 -24.73 -0.43 -0.23
N ASP A 516 -23.69 -0.63 -1.05
CA ASP A 516 -23.73 -1.48 -2.23
C ASP A 516 -23.94 -2.95 -1.86
N ALA A 517 -23.21 -3.44 -0.86
CA ALA A 517 -23.37 -4.80 -0.38
C ALA A 517 -24.81 -5.07 0.08
N ILE A 518 -25.38 -4.15 0.87
CA ILE A 518 -26.76 -4.26 1.37
C ILE A 518 -27.78 -4.18 0.24
N GLN A 519 -27.61 -3.26 -0.71
CA GLN A 519 -28.55 -3.13 -1.82
C GLN A 519 -28.53 -4.37 -2.73
N PHE A 520 -27.35 -4.85 -3.10
CA PHE A 520 -27.21 -5.95 -4.06
C PHE A 520 -27.38 -7.34 -3.44
N ALA A 521 -27.34 -7.46 -2.11
CA ALA A 521 -27.69 -8.70 -1.41
C ALA A 521 -29.07 -9.25 -1.80
N ARG A 522 -29.98 -8.39 -2.27
CA ARG A 522 -31.29 -8.76 -2.84
C ARG A 522 -31.24 -9.77 -3.97
N PHE A 523 -30.11 -9.89 -4.68
CA PHE A 523 -29.93 -10.80 -5.80
C PHE A 523 -29.40 -12.18 -5.37
N LEU A 524 -28.89 -12.31 -4.13
CA LEU A 524 -28.37 -13.57 -3.60
C LEU A 524 -29.41 -14.70 -3.57
N PRO A 525 -30.68 -14.48 -3.17
CA PRO A 525 -31.70 -15.54 -3.23
C PRO A 525 -31.95 -16.06 -4.65
N HIS A 526 -31.74 -15.21 -5.67
CA HIS A 526 -31.89 -15.61 -7.07
C HIS A 526 -30.68 -16.41 -7.53
N ALA A 527 -29.47 -15.97 -7.21
CA ALA A 527 -28.24 -16.70 -7.52
C ALA A 527 -28.18 -18.07 -6.83
N ALA A 528 -28.65 -18.16 -5.58
CA ALA A 528 -28.66 -19.39 -4.81
C ALA A 528 -29.46 -20.52 -5.49
N LYS A 529 -30.49 -20.20 -6.28
CA LYS A 529 -31.30 -21.18 -7.03
C LYS A 529 -30.53 -21.92 -8.12
N HIS A 530 -29.38 -21.40 -8.52
CA HIS A 530 -28.56 -21.97 -9.60
C HIS A 530 -27.41 -22.85 -9.10
N CYS A 531 -27.18 -22.91 -7.79
CA CYS A 531 -26.03 -23.59 -7.19
C CYS A 531 -26.43 -24.51 -6.04
N LYS A 532 -25.55 -25.45 -5.68
CA LYS A 532 -25.74 -26.31 -4.51
C LYS A 532 -25.58 -25.53 -3.20
N LYS A 533 -24.64 -24.59 -3.19
CA LYS A 533 -24.25 -23.81 -2.02
C LYS A 533 -23.72 -22.45 -2.45
N LEU A 534 -24.29 -21.39 -1.91
CA LEU A 534 -23.78 -20.03 -2.05
C LEU A 534 -22.97 -19.64 -0.81
N VAL A 535 -21.70 -19.31 -1.00
CA VAL A 535 -20.81 -18.75 0.02
C VAL A 535 -20.63 -17.26 -0.26
N LEU A 536 -20.93 -16.40 0.71
CA LEU A 536 -20.75 -14.95 0.57
C LEU A 536 -19.50 -14.49 1.32
N VAL A 537 -18.59 -13.82 0.63
CA VAL A 537 -17.42 -13.15 1.21
C VAL A 537 -17.73 -11.67 1.37
N CYS A 538 -17.66 -11.16 2.60
CA CYS A 538 -17.93 -9.76 2.92
C CYS A 538 -17.14 -9.29 4.15
N ALA A 539 -17.14 -7.98 4.39
CA ALA A 539 -16.52 -7.39 5.57
C ALA A 539 -17.14 -7.93 6.88
N GLU A 540 -16.33 -8.02 7.94
CA GLU A 540 -16.76 -8.60 9.23
C GLU A 540 -18.02 -7.91 9.78
N SER A 541 -18.11 -6.58 9.65
CA SER A 541 -19.26 -5.78 10.09
C SER A 541 -20.58 -6.09 9.36
N LEU A 542 -20.55 -6.76 8.20
CA LEU A 542 -21.72 -7.14 7.42
C LEU A 542 -22.11 -8.60 7.61
N ARG A 543 -21.18 -9.46 8.09
CA ARG A 543 -21.37 -10.91 8.13
C ARG A 543 -22.61 -11.36 8.89
N PRO A 544 -22.91 -10.86 10.10
CA PRO A 544 -24.09 -11.30 10.85
C PRO A 544 -25.39 -10.95 10.12
N LEU A 545 -25.44 -9.79 9.47
CA LEU A 545 -26.62 -9.32 8.75
C LEU A 545 -26.82 -10.09 7.44
N LEU A 546 -25.78 -10.20 6.61
CA LEU A 546 -25.91 -10.84 5.29
C LEU A 546 -26.05 -12.37 5.39
N ALA A 547 -25.68 -12.98 6.51
CA ALA A 547 -25.99 -14.38 6.80
C ALA A 547 -27.51 -14.66 6.92
N SER A 548 -28.32 -13.62 7.17
CA SER A 548 -29.78 -13.76 7.24
C SER A 548 -30.48 -13.84 5.88
N VAL A 549 -29.76 -13.53 4.79
CA VAL A 549 -30.34 -13.50 3.44
C VAL A 549 -30.68 -14.91 2.98
N GLU A 550 -31.91 -15.10 2.48
CA GLU A 550 -32.36 -16.40 1.96
C GLU A 550 -31.39 -16.94 0.89
N GLY A 551 -31.00 -18.20 1.03
CA GLY A 551 -30.12 -18.89 0.07
C GLY A 551 -28.62 -18.68 0.31
N VAL A 552 -28.22 -17.76 1.20
CA VAL A 552 -26.83 -17.66 1.67
C VAL A 552 -26.56 -18.81 2.65
N ALA A 553 -25.73 -19.76 2.25
CA ALA A 553 -25.44 -20.93 3.08
C ALA A 553 -24.32 -20.66 4.11
N GLU A 554 -23.42 -19.72 3.80
CA GLU A 554 -22.27 -19.41 4.64
C GLU A 554 -21.76 -17.99 4.34
N THR A 555 -21.33 -17.26 5.38
CA THR A 555 -20.61 -15.98 5.23
C THR A 555 -19.19 -16.07 5.77
N ARG A 556 -18.24 -15.48 5.04
CA ARG A 556 -16.82 -15.47 5.38
C ARG A 556 -16.23 -14.07 5.21
N VAL A 557 -15.08 -13.85 5.85
CA VAL A 557 -14.19 -12.73 5.53
C VAL A 557 -13.21 -13.15 4.44
N PRO A 558 -12.64 -12.21 3.68
CA PRO A 558 -11.54 -12.50 2.78
C PRO A 558 -10.35 -13.13 3.53
N ASP A 559 -10.00 -14.38 3.23
CA ASP A 559 -8.80 -15.05 3.72
C ASP A 559 -8.21 -16.02 2.68
N ALA A 560 -6.97 -16.47 2.89
CA ALA A 560 -6.26 -17.35 1.97
C ALA A 560 -6.84 -18.78 1.89
N ALA A 561 -7.61 -19.22 2.90
CA ALA A 561 -8.20 -20.55 2.94
C ALA A 561 -9.47 -20.65 2.05
N LEU A 562 -9.97 -19.53 1.54
CA LEU A 562 -11.11 -19.50 0.62
C LEU A 562 -10.84 -20.24 -0.70
N LEU A 563 -9.60 -20.24 -1.20
CA LEU A 563 -9.26 -20.66 -2.57
C LEU A 563 -9.56 -22.13 -2.88
N ASP A 564 -9.66 -23.01 -1.87
CA ASP A 564 -9.95 -24.44 -2.07
C ASP A 564 -11.43 -24.81 -1.83
N SER A 565 -12.30 -23.80 -1.62
CA SER A 565 -13.63 -24.03 -1.03
C SER A 565 -14.83 -23.75 -1.96
N PHE A 566 -14.58 -23.39 -3.22
CA PHE A 566 -15.62 -23.08 -4.21
C PHE A 566 -15.25 -23.51 -5.63
N ASP A 567 -16.26 -23.66 -6.48
CA ASP A 567 -16.11 -24.07 -7.89
C ASP A 567 -16.18 -22.88 -8.85
N TYR A 568 -17.01 -21.88 -8.53
CA TYR A 568 -17.25 -20.68 -9.34
C TYR A 568 -17.23 -19.42 -8.49
N ILE A 569 -16.82 -18.29 -9.07
CA ILE A 569 -16.82 -16.97 -8.42
C ILE A 569 -17.71 -15.97 -9.15
N CYS A 570 -18.36 -15.08 -8.41
CA CYS A 570 -19.10 -13.94 -8.96
C CYS A 570 -18.93 -12.70 -8.08
N PRO A 571 -18.52 -11.55 -8.63
CA PRO A 571 -18.67 -10.28 -7.91
C PRO A 571 -20.15 -9.98 -7.67
N LEU A 572 -20.50 -9.48 -6.49
CA LEU A 572 -21.88 -9.22 -6.09
C LEU A 572 -22.59 -8.29 -7.07
N MET A 573 -21.91 -7.26 -7.58
CA MET A 573 -22.52 -6.28 -8.49
C MET A 573 -22.56 -6.74 -9.95
N SER A 574 -22.03 -7.93 -10.28
CA SER A 574 -22.22 -8.57 -11.59
C SER A 574 -23.52 -9.38 -11.66
N LEU A 575 -24.15 -9.68 -10.52
CA LEU A 575 -25.41 -10.44 -10.46
C LEU A 575 -26.55 -9.83 -11.29
N PRO A 576 -26.81 -8.50 -11.29
CA PRO A 576 -27.91 -7.95 -12.08
C PRO A 576 -27.75 -8.20 -13.59
N ARG A 577 -26.50 -8.15 -14.10
CA ARG A 577 -26.18 -8.48 -15.49
C ARG A 577 -26.53 -9.94 -15.77
N ILE A 578 -25.96 -10.85 -14.96
CA ILE A 578 -26.11 -12.30 -15.13
C ILE A 578 -27.58 -12.73 -15.03
N LEU A 579 -28.35 -12.12 -14.13
CA LEU A 579 -29.76 -12.42 -13.91
C LEU A 579 -30.70 -11.69 -14.88
N GLY A 580 -30.17 -10.84 -15.77
CA GLY A 580 -30.98 -10.10 -16.74
C GLY A 580 -31.99 -9.15 -16.09
N ILE A 581 -31.55 -8.43 -15.05
CA ILE A 581 -32.39 -7.52 -14.28
C ILE A 581 -32.68 -6.25 -15.10
N THR A 582 -33.96 -5.96 -15.24
CA THR A 582 -34.51 -4.77 -15.89
C THR A 582 -35.29 -3.93 -14.88
N LEU A 583 -35.61 -2.68 -15.22
CA LEU A 583 -36.24 -1.74 -14.28
C LEU A 583 -37.60 -2.25 -13.75
N ASP A 584 -38.39 -2.90 -14.60
CA ASP A 584 -39.67 -3.53 -14.24
C ASP A 584 -39.51 -4.74 -13.30
N LYS A 585 -38.34 -5.37 -13.27
CA LYS A 585 -38.02 -6.51 -12.39
C LYS A 585 -37.35 -6.07 -11.08
N LEU A 586 -37.15 -4.78 -10.85
CA LEU A 586 -36.60 -4.26 -9.60
C LEU A 586 -37.62 -4.19 -8.46
N ALA A 587 -38.92 -4.29 -8.72
CA ALA A 587 -39.91 -4.19 -7.66
C ALA A 587 -39.75 -5.33 -6.63
N LEU A 588 -39.66 -4.96 -5.35
CA LEU A 588 -39.66 -5.93 -4.24
C LEU A 588 -41.09 -6.26 -3.82
N THR A 589 -41.35 -7.53 -3.51
CA THR A 589 -42.61 -7.97 -2.91
C THR A 589 -42.54 -8.09 -1.38
N SER A 590 -41.33 -8.17 -0.83
CA SER A 590 -41.08 -8.32 0.62
C SER A 590 -39.67 -7.82 0.98
N PRO A 591 -39.41 -7.51 2.28
CA PRO A 591 -38.06 -7.32 2.80
C PRO A 591 -37.16 -8.52 2.51
N TYR A 592 -35.86 -8.30 2.38
CA TYR A 592 -34.87 -9.36 2.08
C TYR A 592 -33.74 -9.47 3.10
N LEU A 593 -33.76 -8.61 4.13
CA LEU A 593 -32.88 -8.71 5.30
C LEU A 593 -33.71 -8.96 6.55
N HIS A 594 -33.15 -9.76 7.44
CA HIS A 594 -33.75 -10.09 8.73
C HIS A 594 -32.73 -9.93 9.84
N ILE A 595 -33.21 -9.53 11.02
CA ILE A 595 -32.35 -9.38 12.20
C ILE A 595 -32.15 -10.77 12.80
N PRO A 596 -30.90 -11.26 12.92
CA PRO A 596 -30.65 -12.53 13.57
C PRO A 596 -31.13 -12.51 15.04
N GLY A 597 -31.87 -13.53 15.47
CA GLY A 597 -32.53 -13.54 16.79
C GLY A 597 -31.61 -13.53 18.01
N TYR A 598 -30.29 -13.70 17.82
CA TYR A 598 -29.29 -13.58 18.88
C TYR A 598 -28.77 -12.13 19.05
N ILE A 599 -29.11 -11.22 18.14
CA ILE A 599 -28.75 -9.80 18.25
C ILE A 599 -29.68 -9.17 19.29
N SER A 600 -29.09 -8.48 20.26
CA SER A 600 -29.81 -7.78 21.33
C SER A 600 -29.34 -6.34 21.44
N VAL A 601 -30.30 -5.42 21.52
CA VAL A 601 -30.10 -3.97 21.61
C VAL A 601 -31.04 -3.40 22.67
N PRO A 602 -30.74 -2.21 23.24
CA PRO A 602 -31.65 -1.55 24.16
C PRO A 602 -33.03 -1.31 23.53
N GLU A 603 -34.09 -1.64 24.26
CA GLU A 603 -35.46 -1.36 23.83
C GLU A 603 -35.83 0.11 24.02
N PHE A 604 -36.42 0.72 23.00
CA PHE A 604 -37.03 2.05 23.08
C PHE A 604 -38.37 1.91 23.81
N THR A 605 -38.36 1.99 25.14
CA THR A 605 -39.55 1.82 25.99
C THR A 605 -40.14 3.15 26.47
N GLY A 606 -41.43 3.14 26.83
CA GLY A 606 -42.09 4.23 27.57
C GLY A 606 -42.58 5.42 26.75
N ASP A 607 -42.16 5.58 25.50
CA ASP A 607 -42.60 6.69 24.63
C ASP A 607 -43.50 6.21 23.49
N LYS A 608 -44.68 6.82 23.38
CA LYS A 608 -45.69 6.57 22.34
C LYS A 608 -45.61 7.54 21.16
N ARG A 609 -44.71 8.52 21.24
CA ARG A 609 -44.44 9.46 20.14
C ARG A 609 -43.81 8.74 18.95
N LEU A 610 -43.95 9.33 17.77
CA LEU A 610 -43.35 8.84 16.53
C LEU A 610 -41.82 8.81 16.67
N ARG A 611 -41.19 7.67 16.43
CA ARG A 611 -39.74 7.48 16.56
C ARG A 611 -39.07 7.63 15.20
N VAL A 612 -38.29 8.68 15.04
CA VAL A 612 -37.63 9.02 13.76
C VAL A 612 -36.13 8.90 13.91
N GLY A 613 -35.52 7.94 13.20
CA GLY A 613 -34.07 7.89 13.06
C GLY A 613 -33.61 8.81 11.95
N PHE A 614 -32.45 9.43 12.10
CA PHE A 614 -31.90 10.25 11.02
C PHE A 614 -30.39 10.23 10.91
N ARG A 615 -29.90 10.48 9.69
CA ARG A 615 -28.48 10.57 9.37
C ARG A 615 -28.24 11.65 8.33
N TRP A 616 -27.32 12.57 8.60
CA TRP A 616 -27.13 13.79 7.79
C TRP A 616 -25.83 13.81 6.99
N ALA A 617 -24.87 12.92 7.27
CA ALA A 617 -23.59 12.91 6.59
C ALA A 617 -23.02 11.49 6.35
N MET A 618 -22.06 11.44 5.43
CA MET A 618 -21.22 10.27 5.16
C MET A 618 -20.03 10.23 6.15
N ASP A 619 -19.41 9.07 6.33
CA ASP A 619 -18.35 8.86 7.33
C ASP A 619 -17.08 9.72 7.10
N ASP A 620 -16.84 10.17 5.86
CA ASP A 620 -15.56 10.72 5.38
C ASP A 620 -15.65 12.17 4.83
N SER A 621 -16.69 12.91 5.19
CA SER A 621 -17.01 14.15 4.49
C SER A 621 -16.34 15.39 5.10
N ASP A 622 -15.07 15.63 4.74
CA ASP A 622 -14.49 17.00 4.63
C ASP A 622 -15.16 17.80 3.48
N LEU A 623 -15.96 17.13 2.65
CA LEU A 623 -16.76 17.70 1.58
C LEU A 623 -18.21 17.94 2.01
N GLN A 624 -18.74 19.09 1.59
CA GLN A 624 -20.10 19.60 1.79
C GLN A 624 -21.19 18.50 1.87
N SER A 625 -21.58 18.09 3.09
CA SER A 625 -22.81 17.32 3.29
C SER A 625 -23.95 18.03 2.54
N PRO A 626 -24.83 17.28 1.85
CA PRO A 626 -25.98 17.89 1.19
C PRO A 626 -26.91 18.60 2.19
N CYS A 627 -26.81 18.31 3.49
CA CYS A 627 -27.56 19.02 4.53
C CYS A 627 -26.87 18.90 5.91
N PRO A 628 -25.99 19.85 6.29
CA PRO A 628 -25.38 19.91 7.63
C PRO A 628 -26.40 19.89 8.77
N LEU A 629 -26.01 19.41 9.96
CA LEU A 629 -26.91 19.19 11.11
C LEU A 629 -27.70 20.45 11.52
N GLU A 630 -27.11 21.63 11.35
CA GLU A 630 -27.72 22.92 11.70
C GLU A 630 -29.04 23.16 10.95
N HIS A 631 -29.14 22.67 9.72
CA HIS A 631 -30.36 22.77 8.94
C HIS A 631 -31.48 21.87 9.47
N TRP A 632 -31.16 20.80 10.20
CA TRP A 632 -32.13 19.85 10.75
C TRP A 632 -32.78 20.32 12.05
N LEU A 633 -32.17 21.28 12.76
CA LEU A 633 -32.66 21.79 14.05
C LEU A 633 -34.15 22.14 14.09
N PRO A 634 -34.74 22.75 13.03
CA PRO A 634 -36.17 23.05 13.03
C PRO A 634 -37.07 21.82 13.16
N LEU A 635 -36.61 20.63 12.75
CA LEU A 635 -37.36 19.37 12.86
C LEU A 635 -37.48 18.88 14.30
N PHE A 636 -36.44 19.10 15.13
CA PHE A 636 -36.41 18.62 16.52
C PHE A 636 -37.41 19.33 17.42
N THR A 637 -37.97 20.46 16.97
CA THR A 637 -39.02 21.20 17.68
C THR A 637 -40.44 20.69 17.43
N LEU A 638 -40.61 19.71 16.53
CA LEU A 638 -41.94 19.18 16.18
C LEU A 638 -42.55 18.38 17.34
N PRO A 639 -43.79 18.69 17.76
CA PRO A 639 -44.45 17.97 18.84
C PRO A 639 -44.81 16.54 18.41
N GLY A 640 -44.79 15.61 19.37
CA GLY A 640 -45.22 14.23 19.13
C GLY A 640 -44.18 13.33 18.47
N ILE A 641 -42.92 13.78 18.36
CA ILE A 641 -41.82 13.04 17.73
C ILE A 641 -40.65 12.89 18.71
N VAL A 642 -39.92 11.77 18.62
CA VAL A 642 -38.59 11.57 19.22
C VAL A 642 -37.60 11.28 18.12
N PHE A 643 -36.49 12.02 18.12
CA PHE A 643 -35.43 11.85 17.14
C PHE A 643 -34.28 11.03 17.70
N TYR A 644 -33.76 10.12 16.88
CA TYR A 644 -32.63 9.25 17.16
C TYR A 644 -31.54 9.47 16.10
N SER A 645 -30.37 9.92 16.50
CA SER A 645 -29.23 10.06 15.59
C SER A 645 -28.66 8.69 15.25
N LEU A 646 -28.53 8.40 13.94
CA LEU A 646 -27.87 7.22 13.37
C LEU A 646 -26.51 7.60 12.74
N GLN A 647 -25.99 8.79 13.05
CA GLN A 647 -24.72 9.28 12.54
C GLN A 647 -23.56 8.62 13.29
N THR A 648 -22.51 8.30 12.53
CA THR A 648 -21.20 7.92 13.04
C THR A 648 -20.16 8.41 12.02
N PRO A 649 -19.01 8.98 12.44
CA PRO A 649 -18.77 9.51 13.78
C PRO A 649 -19.64 10.76 14.07
N VAL A 650 -19.84 11.10 15.34
CA VAL A 650 -20.43 12.38 15.80
C VAL A 650 -19.37 13.21 16.50
N SER A 651 -19.14 14.44 16.03
CA SER A 651 -18.18 15.34 16.68
C SER A 651 -18.67 15.83 18.06
N PRO A 652 -17.78 16.30 18.95
CA PRO A 652 -18.18 16.87 20.23
C PRO A 652 -19.20 18.02 20.12
N ALA A 653 -19.05 18.87 19.11
CA ALA A 653 -19.95 20.00 18.85
C ALA A 653 -21.35 19.52 18.39
N GLU A 654 -21.39 18.53 17.50
CA GLU A 654 -22.66 17.92 17.07
C GLU A 654 -23.34 17.20 18.25
N SER A 655 -22.58 16.48 19.07
CA SER A 655 -23.09 15.78 20.26
C SER A 655 -23.75 16.75 21.25
N GLU A 656 -23.13 17.91 21.51
CA GLU A 656 -23.73 18.97 22.33
C GLU A 656 -25.02 19.54 21.71
N LEU A 657 -25.02 19.73 20.39
CA LEU A 657 -26.17 20.24 19.65
C LEU A 657 -27.36 19.27 19.69
N LEU A 658 -27.12 17.98 19.51
CA LEU A 658 -28.11 16.91 19.62
C LEU A 658 -28.73 16.88 21.03
N MET A 659 -27.88 16.91 22.06
CA MET A 659 -28.29 16.91 23.47
C MET A 659 -29.17 18.13 23.79
N THR A 660 -28.77 19.31 23.32
CA THR A 660 -29.51 20.57 23.56
C THR A 660 -30.92 20.53 22.98
N HIS A 661 -31.14 19.79 21.89
CA HIS A 661 -32.43 19.66 21.22
C HIS A 661 -33.20 18.38 21.62
N GLY A 662 -32.74 17.67 22.66
CA GLY A 662 -33.40 16.45 23.16
C GLY A 662 -33.36 15.27 22.18
N VAL A 663 -32.38 15.25 21.27
CA VAL A 663 -32.15 14.15 20.34
C VAL A 663 -31.35 13.05 21.03
N ILE A 664 -31.77 11.80 20.86
CA ILE A 664 -31.07 10.64 21.42
C ILE A 664 -29.94 10.24 20.48
N ASN A 665 -28.69 10.35 20.93
CA ASN A 665 -27.54 9.89 20.14
C ASN A 665 -27.35 8.37 20.29
N LEU A 666 -27.55 7.61 19.19
CA LEU A 666 -27.35 6.16 19.20
C LEU A 666 -25.92 5.73 18.87
N GLU A 667 -25.01 6.66 18.54
CA GLU A 667 -23.61 6.31 18.20
C GLU A 667 -22.95 5.31 19.17
N PRO A 668 -23.09 5.41 20.50
CA PRO A 668 -22.50 4.43 21.42
C PRO A 668 -23.08 3.02 21.31
N GLU A 669 -24.28 2.89 20.76
CA GLU A 669 -25.00 1.64 20.57
C GLU A 669 -24.85 1.09 19.15
N LEU A 670 -24.36 1.89 18.19
CA LEU A 670 -24.08 1.43 16.83
C LEU A 670 -22.88 0.47 16.85
N GLY A 671 -22.88 -0.49 15.93
CA GLY A 671 -21.82 -1.49 15.80
C GLY A 671 -21.85 -2.12 14.42
N ASP A 672 -21.82 -3.45 14.38
CA ASP A 672 -22.05 -4.18 13.13
C ASP A 672 -23.44 -3.88 12.54
N TYR A 673 -23.61 -4.14 11.25
CA TYR A 673 -24.84 -3.79 10.54
C TYR A 673 -26.07 -4.59 11.00
N ALA A 674 -25.91 -5.74 11.68
CA ALA A 674 -27.03 -6.46 12.27
C ALA A 674 -27.51 -5.79 13.56
N ARG A 675 -26.59 -5.28 14.38
CA ARG A 675 -26.92 -4.43 15.53
C ARG A 675 -27.60 -3.14 15.10
N ASN A 676 -27.07 -2.48 14.06
CA ASN A 676 -27.68 -1.28 13.50
C ASN A 676 -29.09 -1.56 12.96
N ALA A 677 -29.30 -2.72 12.31
CA ALA A 677 -30.61 -3.15 11.85
C ALA A 677 -31.61 -3.31 13.01
N ALA A 678 -31.17 -3.91 14.12
CA ALA A 678 -32.01 -4.11 15.30
C ALA A 678 -32.42 -2.79 15.99
N LEU A 679 -31.55 -1.77 15.98
CA LEU A 679 -31.91 -0.42 16.44
C LEU A 679 -32.90 0.25 15.48
N ILE A 680 -32.67 0.13 14.16
CA ILE A 680 -33.54 0.72 13.12
C ILE A 680 -34.93 0.10 13.12
N ASP A 681 -35.05 -1.20 13.41
CA ASP A 681 -36.33 -1.90 13.41
C ASP A 681 -37.33 -1.35 14.43
N GLN A 682 -36.82 -0.74 15.50
CA GLN A 682 -37.63 -0.10 16.55
C GLN A 682 -38.12 1.31 16.19
N LEU A 683 -37.69 1.86 15.04
CA LEU A 683 -38.08 3.18 14.56
C LEU A 683 -39.32 3.10 13.67
N ASP A 684 -40.11 4.17 13.63
CA ASP A 684 -41.29 4.25 12.75
C ASP A 684 -40.93 4.79 11.36
N LEU A 685 -39.90 5.62 11.27
CA LEU A 685 -39.40 6.26 10.06
C LEU A 685 -37.88 6.48 10.16
N VAL A 686 -37.19 6.34 9.03
CA VAL A 686 -35.78 6.74 8.89
C VAL A 686 -35.66 7.87 7.86
N ILE A 687 -34.97 8.96 8.20
CA ILE A 687 -34.70 10.08 7.28
C ILE A 687 -33.18 10.19 7.09
N SER A 688 -32.68 9.91 5.90
CA SER A 688 -31.24 9.81 5.69
C SER A 688 -30.80 10.54 4.43
N VAL A 689 -29.57 11.03 4.37
CA VAL A 689 -28.90 11.30 3.09
C VAL A 689 -28.51 9.96 2.42
N ASP A 690 -27.98 10.00 1.21
CA ASP A 690 -27.59 8.79 0.46
C ASP A 690 -26.43 8.03 1.17
N THR A 691 -26.79 7.09 2.05
CA THR A 691 -25.86 6.39 2.97
C THR A 691 -26.25 4.91 3.11
N PRO A 692 -25.37 4.06 3.65
CA PRO A 692 -25.71 2.68 3.98
C PRO A 692 -26.94 2.52 4.89
N VAL A 693 -27.22 3.53 5.75
CA VAL A 693 -28.40 3.53 6.64
C VAL A 693 -29.71 3.58 5.84
N ALA A 694 -29.74 4.34 4.74
CA ALA A 694 -30.92 4.39 3.87
C ALA A 694 -31.19 2.99 3.28
N HIS A 695 -30.16 2.37 2.69
CA HIS A 695 -30.25 1.03 2.12
C HIS A 695 -30.64 -0.03 3.14
N LEU A 696 -30.09 0.04 4.36
CA LEU A 696 -30.41 -0.89 5.44
C LEU A 696 -31.89 -0.80 5.84
N ALA A 697 -32.39 0.41 6.11
CA ALA A 697 -33.78 0.62 6.48
C ALA A 697 -34.75 0.20 5.36
N GLY A 698 -34.41 0.49 4.10
CA GLY A 698 -35.17 0.03 2.93
C GLY A 698 -35.22 -1.49 2.80
N ALA A 699 -34.09 -2.16 3.01
CA ALA A 699 -33.98 -3.61 2.93
C ALA A 699 -34.78 -4.35 4.03
N LEU A 700 -34.96 -3.70 5.19
CA LEU A 700 -35.83 -4.15 6.28
C LEU A 700 -37.32 -3.83 6.02
N GLY A 701 -37.65 -3.08 4.97
CA GLY A 701 -39.01 -2.65 4.66
C GLY A 701 -39.55 -1.53 5.54
N LYS A 702 -38.68 -0.81 6.26
CA LYS A 702 -39.07 0.36 7.05
C LYS A 702 -39.43 1.52 6.12
N PRO A 703 -40.35 2.42 6.50
CA PRO A 703 -40.51 3.70 5.82
C PRO A 703 -39.21 4.48 5.85
N VAL A 704 -38.75 4.99 4.69
CA VAL A 704 -37.52 5.80 4.61
C VAL A 704 -37.73 7.02 3.73
N TRP A 705 -37.23 8.16 4.18
CA TRP A 705 -37.11 9.37 3.35
C TRP A 705 -35.64 9.63 3.06
N VAL A 706 -35.29 9.72 1.78
CA VAL A 706 -33.90 9.98 1.36
C VAL A 706 -33.76 11.41 0.86
N LEU A 707 -32.84 12.16 1.44
CA LEU A 707 -32.51 13.52 1.01
C LEU A 707 -31.37 13.47 0.01
N LEU A 708 -31.67 13.85 -1.24
CA LEU A 708 -30.74 13.80 -2.35
C LEU A 708 -30.25 15.20 -2.72
N GLY A 709 -28.94 15.33 -2.91
CA GLY A 709 -28.33 16.52 -3.50
C GLY A 709 -28.68 16.68 -4.99
N PRO A 710 -28.25 17.77 -5.62
CA PRO A 710 -28.55 18.08 -7.02
C PRO A 710 -28.01 17.01 -7.98
N HIS A 711 -26.86 16.41 -7.67
CA HIS A 711 -26.25 15.36 -8.49
C HIS A 711 -26.37 13.99 -7.81
N ALA A 712 -27.61 13.51 -7.63
CA ALA A 712 -27.89 12.22 -7.02
C ALA A 712 -27.21 11.04 -7.76
N ASP A 713 -26.83 10.00 -7.00
CA ASP A 713 -26.29 8.74 -7.53
C ASP A 713 -27.25 8.10 -8.55
N TRP A 714 -26.68 7.32 -9.48
CA TRP A 714 -27.41 6.70 -10.57
C TRP A 714 -28.57 5.81 -10.08
N ARG A 715 -28.45 5.24 -8.88
CA ARG A 715 -29.48 4.37 -8.26
C ARG A 715 -30.82 5.07 -8.11
N TRP A 716 -30.81 6.38 -7.91
CA TRP A 716 -32.01 7.14 -7.65
C TRP A 716 -32.71 7.62 -8.92
N LEU A 717 -32.10 7.48 -10.10
CA LEU A 717 -32.62 8.03 -11.37
C LEU A 717 -32.83 9.56 -11.29
N LEU A 718 -33.48 10.15 -12.30
CA LEU A 718 -33.60 11.62 -12.46
C LEU A 718 -34.86 12.21 -11.84
N ASP A 719 -36.03 11.96 -12.43
CA ASP A 719 -37.24 12.75 -12.19
C ASP A 719 -38.30 11.97 -11.42
N ARG A 720 -37.94 11.50 -10.22
CA ARG A 720 -38.81 10.62 -9.43
C ARG A 720 -38.72 10.87 -7.92
N ASP A 721 -39.86 10.84 -7.25
CA ASP A 721 -39.95 10.92 -5.78
C ASP A 721 -40.11 9.53 -5.14
N ASP A 722 -40.13 8.45 -5.94
CA ASP A 722 -40.16 7.04 -5.51
C ASP A 722 -38.82 6.34 -5.78
N SER A 723 -38.57 5.22 -5.08
CA SER A 723 -37.40 4.37 -5.35
C SER A 723 -37.82 3.07 -6.04
N PRO A 724 -37.28 2.75 -7.23
CA PRO A 724 -37.50 1.45 -7.86
C PRO A 724 -36.80 0.32 -7.10
N TRP A 725 -35.83 0.64 -6.23
CA TRP A 725 -35.10 -0.34 -5.43
C TRP A 725 -35.84 -0.74 -4.17
N TYR A 726 -36.59 0.20 -3.57
CA TYR A 726 -37.20 0.06 -2.26
C TYR A 726 -38.60 0.69 -2.24
N PRO A 727 -39.67 -0.12 -2.25
CA PRO A 727 -41.04 0.39 -2.30
C PRO A 727 -41.45 1.28 -1.11
N SER A 728 -40.78 1.13 0.03
CA SER A 728 -41.05 1.92 1.24
C SER A 728 -40.35 3.29 1.27
N MET A 729 -39.58 3.62 0.24
CA MET A 729 -38.82 4.87 0.18
C MET A 729 -39.53 6.00 -0.54
N ARG A 730 -39.36 7.21 -0.01
CA ARG A 730 -39.66 8.48 -0.69
C ARG A 730 -38.38 9.28 -0.86
N LEU A 731 -38.22 9.90 -2.01
CA LEU A 731 -37.05 10.72 -2.34
C LEU A 731 -37.40 12.20 -2.27
N PHE A 732 -36.54 12.97 -1.64
CA PHE A 732 -36.61 14.42 -1.57
C PHE A 732 -35.39 14.97 -2.28
N ARG A 733 -35.58 15.72 -3.37
CA ARG A 733 -34.50 16.18 -4.24
C ARG A 733 -34.30 17.68 -4.11
N GLN A 734 -33.04 18.08 -3.94
CA GLN A 734 -32.61 19.47 -4.09
C GLN A 734 -32.45 19.80 -5.57
N LYS A 735 -32.84 21.01 -6.01
CA LYS A 735 -32.57 21.46 -7.39
C LYS A 735 -31.23 22.14 -7.51
N SER A 736 -30.79 22.83 -6.47
CA SER A 736 -29.46 23.42 -6.35
C SER A 736 -28.87 23.19 -4.97
N PRO A 737 -27.53 23.34 -4.80
CA PRO A 737 -26.89 23.29 -3.48
C PRO A 737 -27.38 24.36 -2.49
N GLU A 738 -28.10 25.39 -2.95
CA GLU A 738 -28.62 26.48 -2.12
C GLU A 738 -29.98 26.10 -1.50
N ASP A 739 -30.64 25.05 -2.01
CA ASP A 739 -31.98 24.62 -1.60
C ASP A 739 -31.99 23.76 -0.31
N ARG A 740 -30.88 23.64 0.41
CA ARG A 740 -30.74 22.77 1.60
C ARG A 740 -31.78 23.05 2.68
N GLN A 741 -32.12 24.33 2.90
CA GLN A 741 -33.17 24.68 3.86
C GLN A 741 -34.57 24.33 3.32
N ALA A 742 -34.80 24.56 2.02
CA ALA A 742 -36.10 24.31 1.39
C ALA A 742 -36.48 22.82 1.42
N ILE A 743 -35.51 21.91 1.24
CA ILE A 743 -35.75 20.48 1.38
C ILE A 743 -36.11 20.10 2.82
N ILE A 744 -35.45 20.68 3.83
CA ILE A 744 -35.81 20.44 5.24
C ILE A 744 -37.20 21.01 5.56
N ASP A 745 -37.55 22.18 5.04
CA ASP A 745 -38.88 22.76 5.26
C ASP A 745 -39.99 21.88 4.65
N ARG A 746 -39.73 21.27 3.48
CA ARG A 746 -40.63 20.26 2.88
C ARG A 746 -40.75 19.01 3.76
N VAL A 747 -39.63 18.48 4.26
CA VAL A 747 -39.61 17.36 5.21
C VAL A 747 -40.40 17.71 6.47
N ARG A 748 -40.21 18.91 7.02
CA ARG A 748 -40.92 19.40 8.22
C ARG A 748 -42.42 19.41 8.02
N LEU A 749 -42.89 19.91 6.87
CA LEU A 749 -44.31 19.99 6.54
C LEU A 749 -44.95 18.59 6.46
N GLU A 750 -44.29 17.67 5.76
CA GLU A 750 -44.74 16.28 5.60
C GLU A 750 -44.75 15.53 6.95
N LEU A 751 -43.71 15.73 7.76
CA LEU A 751 -43.58 15.07 9.06
C LEU A 751 -44.62 15.57 10.06
N SER A 752 -44.96 16.87 10.02
CA SER A 752 -46.03 17.48 10.83
C SER A 752 -47.41 16.92 10.47
N GLY A 753 -47.65 16.65 9.18
CA GLY A 753 -48.89 16.00 8.72
C GLY A 753 -49.02 14.55 9.19
N THR A 754 -47.89 13.84 9.27
CA THR A 754 -47.82 12.43 9.68
C THR A 754 -48.05 12.25 11.19
N SER A 755 -47.47 13.14 12.02
CA SER A 755 -47.69 13.11 13.48
C SER A 755 -49.14 13.42 13.87
N SER A 756 -49.85 14.17 13.04
CA SER A 756 -51.26 14.54 13.26
C SER A 756 -52.25 13.41 12.96
N GLN A 757 -51.88 12.43 12.12
CA GLN A 757 -52.72 11.26 11.77
C GLN A 757 -52.50 10.06 12.69
N SER A 758 -51.45 10.09 13.51
CA SER A 758 -50.99 8.99 14.37
C SER A 758 -51.30 9.21 15.86
N LEU A 759 -52.07 10.26 16.20
CA LEU A 759 -52.49 10.63 17.56
C LEU A 759 -53.95 10.27 17.84
#